data_AF-A0A3D5AQP3-F1
#
_entry.id   AF-A0A3D5AQP3-F1
#
_cell.length_a   1.000
_cell.length_b   1.000
_cell.length_c   1.000
_cell.angle_alpha   90.00
_cell.angle_beta   90.00
_cell.angle_gamma   90.00
#
_symmetry.space_group_name_H-M   'P 1'
#
loop_
_entity.id
_entity.type
_entity.pdbx_description
1 polymer ?
#
loop_
_entity_poly.entity_id
_entity_poly.type
_entity_poly.pdbx_seq_one_letter_code
_entity_poly.pdbx_strand_id
1 'polypeptide(L)'
;MRVTATATKTSPRFSKPLARRLAGALGLALAATLLQGTPAAAKPRWTHPVAGDITHVKGVVPAAWKQYPVWTADAHVMRGDRQATWPAAQSLTVDVANAVVSELAATSRSAKGAGVKAGTSPVWVTPVAADGFDVLPNRSAATSLSKLAVQVHDRSAAQQVGVQGLVLQVGRADGVRSSGRAAVSVDYSSFAQAGGGDWSSRLRLVQLPACALTTPQAAGCSTATPLESRNDTKSQTVTAVAPVAADGGGTVMMLSSAPSGDNGDYTATSLSPASTWDVSPQTGAFSWSYPLRMVPGVGGPTPTLSMAYSSQTMDGRTGGNNTQGSWIGDGFDMWPGFVERSYKSCAEDTGPQGGQDPNNKTNKTGDQCWWKQNATMSLNGRSTELVDAGGGLWKGVSDDGSKVELLTGGGNGDNDGEYWKVTTIDGTRYFFGRQYGAGGASAATATDSTWTTEVFGNHPGDPGYVAGNFAGSRQTQAWRWNLSYVVDPHGNTMTMFYGKETGAYGRELDVNKRTTYDRGGYLTRIEYGNRADASASTYATAQVVFDIADRCTPGATCFDGQGKAIEASFPDTPFDQYCYATPCTDKLSPTFWTQKRLAKIRTQVHTTGGAYSDVESWTLRHEYLDAGVATGEGIPMFLRGITRTGHVTTAGGVEKSDPEVVFDPGADPLPNRVDNPNDNRTALNRWRIKTITTETGAQILVGYKPAECTSGALPTPHSNDKLCFPQYYAPEGMTPTLDWFHKYVVAKVTANDNAAGSESQETYYDYLDTPAWHYDDSELVKEDKRTWGQYRGFGHVRVRKGFTTGVQLTNESWFLRGMDGDKQPSGTPRDVWVSDAWGNSIEDHQAYSGTALEQRTVNGANGLWVSGTVNTPTTPINTATSGALKAWMVNTGTVRNYSRTTQEADGV
;
A
#
# COMPACT_ATOMS: atom_id res chain seq x y z
N MET A 1 11.84 -62.44 3.61
CA MET A 1 12.71 -62.32 4.80
C MET A 1 14.07 -61.80 4.37
N ARG A 2 14.39 -60.54 4.66
CA ARG A 2 15.72 -59.96 4.35
C ARG A 2 16.21 -59.14 5.54
N VAL A 3 17.50 -59.27 5.77
CA VAL A 3 18.24 -59.10 7.01
C VAL A 3 19.42 -58.16 6.72
N THR A 4 19.62 -57.18 7.63
CA THR A 4 20.85 -56.47 8.05
C THR A 4 21.77 -55.66 7.11
N ALA A 5 22.18 -54.50 7.67
CA ALA A 5 23.55 -53.97 7.89
C ALA A 5 24.28 -53.09 6.85
N THR A 6 24.57 -51.85 7.30
CA THR A 6 25.79 -50.99 7.19
C THR A 6 26.70 -51.01 5.95
N ALA A 7 27.07 -49.82 5.42
CA ALA A 7 28.47 -49.32 5.30
C ALA A 7 28.66 -48.01 4.47
N THR A 8 29.41 -47.08 5.05
CA THR A 8 30.43 -46.09 4.58
C THR A 8 30.76 -45.73 3.10
N LYS A 9 31.05 -44.41 2.92
CA LYS A 9 32.13 -43.69 2.16
C LYS A 9 32.27 -43.84 0.63
N THR A 10 32.28 -42.70 -0.10
CA THR A 10 33.44 -42.04 -0.79
C THR A 10 33.04 -41.13 -1.97
N SER A 11 33.77 -40.02 -2.14
CA SER A 11 33.76 -39.08 -3.28
C SER A 11 34.79 -39.49 -4.36
N PRO A 12 34.71 -39.01 -5.62
CA PRO A 12 35.70 -38.02 -6.15
C PRO A 12 35.14 -37.06 -7.26
N ARG A 13 35.42 -35.74 -7.25
CA ARG A 13 36.49 -34.93 -7.92
C ARG A 13 36.38 -34.59 -9.44
N PHE A 14 36.36 -33.26 -9.70
CA PHE A 14 36.97 -32.42 -10.78
C PHE A 14 36.67 -32.59 -12.29
N SER A 15 36.20 -31.49 -12.95
CA SER A 15 36.99 -30.67 -13.91
C SER A 15 36.15 -29.54 -14.59
N LYS A 16 36.77 -28.38 -14.85
CA LYS A 16 36.33 -27.29 -15.78
C LYS A 16 37.29 -27.27 -16.99
N PRO A 17 36.92 -26.75 -18.19
CA PRO A 17 37.34 -25.39 -18.61
C PRO A 17 36.27 -24.59 -19.44
N LEU A 18 36.18 -23.25 -19.34
CA LEU A 18 36.64 -22.19 -20.30
C LEU A 18 36.06 -22.33 -21.75
N ALA A 19 35.56 -21.32 -22.49
CA ALA A 19 35.70 -19.86 -22.43
C ALA A 19 34.79 -19.13 -23.48
N ARG A 20 34.52 -17.81 -23.24
CA ARG A 20 34.62 -16.66 -24.21
C ARG A 20 33.65 -16.61 -25.43
N ARG A 21 32.98 -15.52 -25.83
CA ARG A 21 33.37 -14.09 -26.04
C ARG A 21 32.12 -13.18 -26.23
N LEU A 22 32.10 -12.01 -25.59
CA LEU A 22 32.20 -10.61 -26.11
C LEU A 22 30.92 -9.91 -26.58
N ALA A 23 30.74 -8.74 -25.97
CA ALA A 23 29.94 -7.60 -26.37
C ALA A 23 30.66 -6.71 -27.40
N GLY A 24 29.91 -5.81 -28.06
CA GLY A 24 30.43 -4.50 -28.52
C GLY A 24 29.87 -3.96 -29.83
N ALA A 25 29.07 -2.87 -29.76
CA ALA A 25 29.14 -1.63 -30.57
C ALA A 25 27.87 -0.77 -30.28
N LEU A 26 27.97 0.34 -29.52
CA LEU A 26 28.11 1.74 -29.99
C LEU A 26 26.94 2.19 -30.88
N GLY A 27 26.14 3.23 -30.60
CA GLY A 27 26.45 4.50 -29.95
C GLY A 27 26.87 5.55 -30.99
N LEU A 28 25.90 6.30 -31.53
CA LEU A 28 25.97 7.55 -32.35
C LEU A 28 24.48 7.89 -32.66
N ALA A 29 23.88 9.05 -32.40
CA ALA A 29 24.38 10.40 -32.51
C ALA A 29 23.69 11.32 -31.49
N LEU A 30 24.52 11.96 -30.68
CA LEU A 30 24.19 13.20 -30.00
C LEU A 30 24.35 14.36 -31.01
N ALA A 31 23.48 15.35 -30.89
CA ALA A 31 23.76 16.77 -31.12
C ALA A 31 24.04 17.26 -32.56
N ALA A 32 22.98 17.77 -33.19
CA ALA A 32 22.99 19.03 -33.93
C ALA A 32 21.51 19.45 -34.00
N THR A 33 21.04 20.54 -33.40
CA THR A 33 21.46 21.90 -33.70
C THR A 33 21.11 22.83 -32.54
N LEU A 34 22.16 23.45 -32.03
CA LEU A 34 22.09 24.72 -31.32
C LEU A 34 21.64 25.84 -32.27
N LEU A 35 20.91 26.80 -31.69
CA LEU A 35 20.93 28.24 -32.01
C LEU A 35 20.32 28.68 -33.36
N GLN A 36 19.09 29.22 -33.30
CA GLN A 36 18.79 30.53 -33.88
C GLN A 36 17.79 31.27 -32.98
N GLY A 37 18.25 32.34 -32.35
CA GLY A 37 17.38 33.34 -31.73
C GLY A 37 17.29 34.57 -32.63
N THR A 38 16.09 35.12 -32.79
CA THR A 38 15.87 36.52 -33.16
C THR A 38 14.65 37.08 -32.42
N PRO A 39 14.61 38.40 -32.14
CA PRO A 39 13.74 39.00 -31.12
C PRO A 39 12.51 39.67 -31.72
N ALA A 40 11.34 39.56 -31.08
CA ALA A 40 10.14 40.38 -31.29
C ALA A 40 9.03 39.89 -30.35
N ALA A 41 8.10 40.65 -29.79
CA ALA A 41 7.88 42.08 -29.63
C ALA A 41 6.77 42.17 -28.55
N ALA A 42 6.81 43.17 -27.67
CA ALA A 42 5.85 43.31 -26.58
C ALA A 42 4.43 43.65 -27.09
N LYS A 43 3.39 42.96 -26.56
CA LYS A 43 1.98 43.40 -26.48
C LYS A 43 1.24 42.63 -25.37
N PRO A 44 0.10 43.12 -24.85
CA PRO A 44 -0.09 44.28 -23.98
C PRO A 44 -0.34 43.84 -22.51
N ARG A 45 -0.22 44.78 -21.56
CA ARG A 45 -0.61 44.57 -20.15
C ARG A 45 -2.11 44.32 -20.05
N TRP A 46 -2.50 43.16 -19.51
CA TRP A 46 -3.86 42.95 -19.04
C TRP A 46 -4.07 43.68 -17.71
N THR A 47 -5.15 44.46 -17.62
CA THR A 47 -5.60 45.18 -16.42
C THR A 47 -6.73 44.40 -15.76
N HIS A 48 -6.59 44.13 -14.46
CA HIS A 48 -7.66 43.57 -13.63
C HIS A 48 -8.87 44.52 -13.56
N PRO A 49 -10.12 44.01 -13.49
CA PRO A 49 -11.27 44.84 -13.12
C PRO A 49 -11.12 45.35 -11.68
N VAL A 50 -11.43 46.63 -11.48
CA VAL A 50 -11.43 47.29 -10.17
C VAL A 50 -12.77 47.01 -9.47
N ALA A 51 -12.72 46.47 -8.26
CA ALA A 51 -13.82 46.47 -7.32
C ALA A 51 -13.78 47.78 -6.51
N GLY A 52 -14.72 48.70 -6.77
CA GLY A 52 -15.18 49.70 -5.81
C GLY A 52 -16.67 49.40 -5.57
N ASP A 53 -17.18 49.22 -4.36
CA ASP A 53 -16.90 49.98 -3.15
C ASP A 53 -17.01 49.10 -1.89
N ILE A 54 -15.89 48.79 -1.23
CA ILE A 54 -15.89 48.58 0.24
C ILE A 54 -14.65 49.25 0.83
N THR A 55 -14.90 50.23 1.69
CA THR A 55 -13.95 51.13 2.31
C THR A 55 -13.12 50.46 3.41
N HIS A 56 -11.84 50.87 3.47
CA HIS A 56 -10.77 50.33 4.30
C HIS A 56 -11.01 50.32 5.82
N VAL A 57 -10.55 49.27 6.50
CA VAL A 57 -9.97 49.38 7.86
C VAL A 57 -8.45 49.47 7.71
N LYS A 58 -7.87 50.64 7.96
CA LYS A 58 -6.41 50.84 8.07
C LYS A 58 -6.00 50.65 9.54
N GLY A 59 -4.97 49.83 9.78
CA GLY A 59 -4.19 49.92 11.03
C GLY A 59 -3.89 48.64 11.81
N VAL A 60 -3.74 47.47 11.19
CA VAL A 60 -3.16 46.30 11.89
C VAL A 60 -1.82 45.93 11.25
N VAL A 61 -0.75 46.12 12.01
CA VAL A 61 0.60 45.60 11.70
C VAL A 61 0.70 44.24 12.39
N PRO A 62 0.87 43.12 11.66
CA PRO A 62 1.24 41.86 12.31
C PRO A 62 2.64 41.98 12.89
N ALA A 63 2.75 41.76 14.21
CA ALA A 63 3.99 41.82 14.95
C ALA A 63 4.99 40.75 14.44
N ALA A 64 6.26 41.15 14.30
CA ALA A 64 7.35 40.26 13.95
C ALA A 64 7.58 39.24 15.07
N TRP A 65 7.53 37.94 14.75
CA TRP A 65 7.85 36.89 15.72
C TRP A 65 9.37 36.77 15.89
N LYS A 66 9.81 36.98 17.14
CA LYS A 66 11.17 36.70 17.60
C LYS A 66 11.40 35.19 17.65
N GLN A 67 12.41 34.70 16.95
CA GLN A 67 12.96 33.36 17.14
C GLN A 67 14.04 33.38 18.24
N TYR A 68 14.10 32.34 19.09
CA TYR A 68 15.36 31.83 19.64
C TYR A 68 15.28 30.31 19.93
N PRO A 69 16.40 29.57 19.75
CA PRO A 69 16.43 28.11 19.81
C PRO A 69 16.42 27.53 21.23
N VAL A 70 15.76 26.37 21.34
CA VAL A 70 15.84 25.39 22.44
C VAL A 70 17.24 24.79 22.49
N TRP A 71 17.83 24.63 23.67
CA TRP A 71 18.99 23.75 23.83
C TRP A 71 18.60 22.44 24.59
N THR A 72 18.80 21.17 24.16
CA THR A 72 19.45 20.59 22.94
C THR A 72 19.92 19.13 23.11
N ALA A 73 20.29 18.49 21.99
CA ALA A 73 21.43 17.59 21.88
C ALA A 73 22.82 18.26 22.15
N ASP A 74 23.00 19.18 23.12
CA ASP A 74 24.08 20.21 23.05
C ASP A 74 25.46 19.62 23.10
N ALA A 75 25.57 18.54 23.86
CA ALA A 75 26.80 17.77 24.00
C ALA A 75 27.24 17.10 22.68
N HIS A 76 26.34 17.02 21.70
CA HIS A 76 26.53 16.43 20.37
C HIS A 76 26.21 17.39 19.23
N VAL A 77 25.70 18.59 19.53
CA VAL A 77 25.57 19.66 18.54
C VAL A 77 26.99 20.02 18.11
N MET A 78 27.23 19.76 16.83
CA MET A 78 28.39 20.27 16.13
C MET A 78 28.34 21.79 16.13
N ARG A 79 29.10 22.41 17.03
CA ARG A 79 29.25 23.85 17.14
C ARG A 79 30.50 24.26 16.37
N GLY A 80 30.29 24.83 15.19
CA GLY A 80 31.34 25.34 14.30
C GLY A 80 31.73 24.40 13.17
N ASP A 81 32.36 25.00 12.15
CA ASP A 81 32.93 24.26 11.03
C ASP A 81 34.06 23.35 11.53
N ARG A 82 34.02 22.06 11.18
CA ARG A 82 35.21 21.22 11.32
C ARG A 82 36.22 21.68 10.28
N GLN A 83 37.33 22.24 10.73
CA GLN A 83 38.38 22.66 9.82
C GLN A 83 39.03 21.45 9.16
N ALA A 84 38.82 21.31 7.86
CA ALA A 84 39.62 20.43 7.02
C ALA A 84 40.96 21.10 6.74
N THR A 85 42.06 20.47 7.16
CA THR A 85 43.40 20.89 6.80
C THR A 85 43.77 20.22 5.49
N TRP A 86 43.65 20.96 4.39
CA TRP A 86 44.07 20.48 3.07
C TRP A 86 45.60 20.47 2.98
N PRO A 87 46.20 19.49 2.28
CA PRO A 87 47.63 19.47 2.05
C PRO A 87 48.07 20.62 1.14
N ALA A 88 49.27 21.16 1.41
CA ALA A 88 49.91 22.11 0.51
C ALA A 88 50.36 21.43 -0.79
N ALA A 89 50.50 22.22 -1.86
CA ALA A 89 51.10 21.71 -3.08
C ALA A 89 52.52 21.23 -2.81
N GLN A 90 52.83 20.03 -3.28
CA GLN A 90 54.14 19.42 -3.08
C GLN A 90 54.49 18.57 -4.29
N SER A 91 55.69 18.76 -4.83
CA SER A 91 56.24 17.89 -5.88
C SER A 91 57.54 17.29 -5.37
N LEU A 92 57.68 15.97 -5.45
CA LEU A 92 58.89 15.27 -5.07
C LEU A 92 59.06 13.96 -5.83
N THR A 93 60.29 13.48 -5.87
CA THR A 93 60.63 12.13 -6.33
C THR A 93 60.80 11.20 -5.14
N VAL A 94 60.08 10.09 -5.14
CA VAL A 94 60.08 9.07 -4.09
C VAL A 94 60.83 7.83 -4.60
N ASP A 95 61.84 7.38 -3.86
CA ASP A 95 62.47 6.08 -4.11
C ASP A 95 61.57 4.97 -3.56
N VAL A 96 61.18 4.05 -4.44
CA VAL A 96 60.21 2.99 -4.17
C VAL A 96 60.76 1.60 -4.49
N ALA A 97 62.06 1.49 -4.76
CA ALA A 97 62.70 0.27 -5.23
C ALA A 97 62.49 -0.95 -4.30
N ASN A 98 62.35 -0.71 -2.99
CA ASN A 98 62.21 -1.74 -1.96
C ASN A 98 60.78 -1.92 -1.42
N ALA A 99 59.79 -1.25 -2.02
CA ALA A 99 58.42 -1.20 -1.49
C ALA A 99 57.40 -1.98 -2.34
N VAL A 100 57.85 -2.88 -3.25
CA VAL A 100 56.98 -3.56 -4.24
C VAL A 100 55.96 -4.49 -3.57
N VAL A 101 54.69 -4.39 -3.97
CA VAL A 101 53.60 -5.26 -3.50
C VAL A 101 52.96 -6.04 -4.65
N SER A 102 52.35 -7.19 -4.36
CA SER A 102 51.51 -7.89 -5.34
C SER A 102 50.22 -7.11 -5.61
N GLU A 103 49.57 -7.36 -6.75
CA GLU A 103 48.30 -6.74 -7.09
C GLU A 103 47.22 -7.06 -6.04
N LEU A 104 47.15 -8.31 -5.59
CA LEU A 104 46.25 -8.72 -4.52
C LEU A 104 46.54 -7.99 -3.19
N ALA A 105 47.80 -7.72 -2.86
CA ALA A 105 48.16 -6.95 -1.66
C ALA A 105 47.83 -5.46 -1.82
N ALA A 106 48.00 -4.90 -3.02
CA ALA A 106 47.67 -3.52 -3.36
C ALA A 106 46.17 -3.22 -3.31
N THR A 107 45.32 -4.21 -3.61
CA THR A 107 43.86 -4.06 -3.60
C THR A 107 43.22 -4.48 -2.26
N SER A 108 43.89 -5.34 -1.47
CA SER A 108 43.36 -5.83 -0.18
C SER A 108 43.83 -5.07 1.07
N ARG A 109 44.95 -4.33 1.00
CA ARG A 109 45.53 -3.58 2.14
C ARG A 109 45.82 -2.12 1.75
N SER A 110 45.75 -1.21 2.72
CA SER A 110 46.19 0.18 2.52
C SER A 110 47.68 0.23 2.17
N ALA A 111 48.04 0.88 1.06
CA ALA A 111 49.46 1.08 0.70
C ALA A 111 50.19 1.98 1.71
N LYS A 112 49.49 2.65 2.62
CA LYS A 112 50.07 3.35 3.78
C LYS A 112 50.92 2.42 4.66
N GLY A 113 50.62 1.12 4.70
CA GLY A 113 51.36 0.13 5.50
C GLY A 113 52.53 -0.56 4.79
N ALA A 114 52.64 -0.44 3.46
CA ALA A 114 53.62 -1.17 2.64
C ALA A 114 54.35 -0.29 1.59
N GLY A 115 53.91 0.95 1.38
CA GLY A 115 54.48 1.90 0.43
C GLY A 115 55.35 2.96 1.08
N VAL A 116 55.81 3.91 0.26
CA VAL A 116 56.66 5.03 0.69
C VAL A 116 55.84 6.32 0.67
N LYS A 117 55.89 7.08 1.76
CA LYS A 117 55.20 8.37 1.87
C LYS A 117 55.87 9.40 0.98
N ALA A 118 55.06 10.13 0.21
CA ALA A 118 55.54 11.23 -0.63
C ALA A 118 55.74 12.49 0.22
N GLY A 119 56.89 12.58 0.89
CA GLY A 119 57.31 13.73 1.69
C GLY A 119 56.35 14.01 2.85
N THR A 120 55.88 15.25 2.95
CA THR A 120 54.90 15.68 3.96
C THR A 120 53.46 15.52 3.49
N SER A 121 53.23 15.14 2.22
CA SER A 121 51.92 14.98 1.63
C SER A 121 51.15 13.79 2.21
N PRO A 122 49.81 13.73 2.05
CA PRO A 122 48.99 12.60 2.47
C PRO A 122 49.12 11.37 1.55
N VAL A 123 49.97 11.43 0.53
CA VAL A 123 50.06 10.40 -0.52
C VAL A 123 51.15 9.38 -0.19
N TRP A 124 50.82 8.11 -0.30
CA TRP A 124 51.75 6.99 -0.26
C TRP A 124 51.73 6.26 -1.60
N VAL A 125 52.89 5.87 -2.10
CA VAL A 125 53.04 5.18 -3.38
C VAL A 125 53.85 3.90 -3.20
N THR A 126 53.47 2.86 -3.94
CA THR A 126 54.22 1.59 -4.02
C THR A 126 54.09 1.00 -5.42
N PRO A 127 55.15 0.40 -6.00
CA PRO A 127 55.05 -0.33 -7.25
C PRO A 127 54.21 -1.59 -7.07
N VAL A 128 53.33 -1.86 -8.03
CA VAL A 128 52.56 -3.11 -8.08
C VAL A 128 53.26 -4.05 -9.04
N ALA A 129 53.66 -5.22 -8.55
CA ALA A 129 54.20 -6.29 -9.40
C ALA A 129 53.13 -6.76 -10.39
N ALA A 130 53.53 -7.01 -11.64
CA ALA A 130 52.64 -7.63 -12.62
C ALA A 130 52.35 -9.08 -12.18
N ASP A 131 51.08 -9.44 -12.08
CA ASP A 131 50.66 -10.79 -11.71
C ASP A 131 51.23 -11.84 -12.69
N GLY A 132 52.00 -12.77 -12.15
CA GLY A 132 52.43 -14.00 -12.81
C GLY A 132 52.18 -15.18 -11.89
N PHE A 133 51.03 -15.84 -12.01
CA PHE A 133 50.88 -17.25 -11.61
C PHE A 133 51.52 -18.16 -12.67
N ASP A 134 52.76 -17.88 -13.08
CA ASP A 134 53.49 -18.75 -14.01
C ASP A 134 54.90 -19.02 -13.49
N VAL A 135 55.07 -20.25 -13.00
CA VAL A 135 56.32 -20.80 -12.47
C VAL A 135 57.15 -21.30 -13.65
N LEU A 136 57.86 -20.40 -14.36
CA LEU A 136 59.01 -20.78 -15.20
C LEU A 136 60.11 -19.70 -15.17
N PRO A 137 61.39 -20.07 -14.89
CA PRO A 137 62.47 -19.12 -14.66
C PRO A 137 63.23 -18.81 -15.96
N ASN A 138 62.89 -17.70 -16.61
CA ASN A 138 63.78 -16.84 -17.45
C ASN A 138 62.96 -16.06 -18.49
N ARG A 139 62.33 -14.96 -18.07
CA ARG A 139 62.18 -13.75 -18.90
C ARG A 139 62.28 -12.53 -17.98
N SER A 140 63.24 -11.67 -18.33
CA SER A 140 63.48 -10.30 -17.88
C SER A 140 62.34 -9.65 -17.07
N ALA A 141 62.66 -9.27 -15.84
CA ALA A 141 61.85 -8.43 -14.98
C ALA A 141 61.26 -7.25 -15.76
N ALA A 142 59.92 -7.13 -15.81
CA ALA A 142 59.29 -5.85 -16.08
C ALA A 142 59.85 -4.89 -15.02
N THR A 143 60.64 -3.90 -15.45
CA THR A 143 61.42 -3.04 -14.57
C THR A 143 60.51 -2.44 -13.51
N SER A 144 60.61 -2.91 -12.26
CA SER A 144 59.86 -2.36 -11.14
C SER A 144 60.11 -0.85 -11.12
N LEU A 145 59.05 -0.08 -10.90
CA LEU A 145 59.19 1.35 -10.67
C LEU A 145 60.17 1.52 -9.50
N SER A 146 61.31 2.15 -9.74
CA SER A 146 62.30 2.39 -8.68
C SER A 146 62.23 3.82 -8.14
N LYS A 147 61.73 4.76 -8.96
CA LYS A 147 61.45 6.14 -8.56
C LYS A 147 60.15 6.65 -9.16
N LEU A 148 59.32 7.30 -8.34
CA LEU A 148 58.06 7.93 -8.74
C LEU A 148 58.09 9.43 -8.45
N ALA A 149 57.74 10.24 -9.44
CA ALA A 149 57.41 11.65 -9.24
C ALA A 149 55.97 11.73 -8.72
N VAL A 150 55.77 12.32 -7.55
CA VAL A 150 54.46 12.56 -6.94
C VAL A 150 54.27 14.06 -6.80
N GLN A 151 53.23 14.57 -7.44
CA GLN A 151 52.82 15.97 -7.34
C GLN A 151 51.43 16.05 -6.76
N VAL A 152 51.28 16.66 -5.58
CA VAL A 152 50.00 17.03 -5.00
C VAL A 152 49.74 18.49 -5.37
N HIS A 153 48.57 18.77 -5.94
CA HIS A 153 48.19 20.13 -6.32
C HIS A 153 47.51 20.87 -5.17
N ASP A 154 47.54 22.20 -5.20
CA ASP A 154 46.84 23.02 -4.22
C ASP A 154 45.31 23.01 -4.44
N ARG A 155 44.62 23.62 -3.48
CA ARG A 155 43.16 23.68 -3.48
C ARG A 155 42.60 24.49 -4.65
N SER A 156 43.30 25.54 -5.09
CA SER A 156 42.88 26.36 -6.24
C SER A 156 42.88 25.55 -7.53
N ALA A 157 43.89 24.72 -7.76
CA ALA A 157 43.94 23.82 -8.90
C ALA A 157 42.81 22.78 -8.84
N ALA A 158 42.54 22.21 -7.66
CA ALA A 158 41.41 21.30 -7.46
C ALA A 158 40.04 21.96 -7.72
N GLN A 159 39.88 23.24 -7.38
CA GLN A 159 38.66 24.00 -7.67
C GLN A 159 38.52 24.32 -9.16
N GLN A 160 39.62 24.63 -9.86
CA GLN A 160 39.62 24.89 -11.30
C GLN A 160 39.20 23.66 -12.12
N VAL A 161 39.47 22.45 -11.62
CA VAL A 161 38.96 21.19 -12.21
C VAL A 161 37.56 20.80 -11.72
N GLY A 162 36.91 21.65 -10.90
CA GLY A 162 35.54 21.42 -10.41
C GLY A 162 35.43 20.41 -9.26
N VAL A 163 36.50 20.17 -8.52
CA VAL A 163 36.58 19.06 -7.54
C VAL A 163 36.61 19.59 -6.11
N GLN A 164 35.69 19.08 -5.29
CA GLN A 164 35.68 19.37 -3.85
C GLN A 164 36.67 18.50 -3.03
N GLY A 165 37.57 17.78 -3.70
CA GLY A 165 38.57 16.87 -3.12
C GLY A 165 40.03 17.20 -3.46
N LEU A 166 40.92 16.21 -3.40
CA LEU A 166 42.36 16.34 -3.66
C LEU A 166 42.70 15.98 -5.11
N VAL A 167 43.56 16.76 -5.76
CA VAL A 167 44.14 16.41 -7.07
C VAL A 167 45.62 16.12 -6.90
N LEU A 168 46.08 15.02 -7.49
CA LEU A 168 47.48 14.62 -7.47
C LEU A 168 47.88 14.01 -8.81
N GLN A 169 49.18 13.90 -9.04
CA GLN A 169 49.76 13.32 -10.23
C GLN A 169 50.88 12.36 -9.82
N VAL A 170 50.91 11.18 -10.43
CA VAL A 170 51.99 10.19 -10.22
C VAL A 170 52.61 9.84 -11.57
N GLY A 171 53.91 10.08 -11.69
CA GLY A 171 54.70 9.83 -12.90
C GLY A 171 55.96 9.04 -12.60
N ARG A 172 56.61 8.52 -13.65
CA ARG A 172 57.85 7.78 -13.53
C ARG A 172 59.06 8.72 -13.44
N ALA A 173 60.03 8.43 -12.57
CA ALA A 173 61.20 9.28 -12.33
C ALA A 173 62.54 8.52 -12.30
N ASP A 174 62.56 7.26 -12.75
CA ASP A 174 63.76 6.40 -12.77
C ASP A 174 64.53 6.40 -14.10
N GLY A 175 64.07 7.19 -15.09
CA GLY A 175 64.69 7.29 -16.41
C GLY A 175 64.37 6.12 -17.35
N VAL A 176 63.50 5.19 -16.95
CA VAL A 176 63.11 4.01 -17.74
C VAL A 176 61.85 4.33 -18.56
N ARG A 177 61.85 3.98 -19.85
CA ARG A 177 60.71 4.22 -20.77
C ARG A 177 59.82 3.01 -20.97
N SER A 178 59.23 2.50 -19.89
CA SER A 178 58.21 1.45 -19.93
C SER A 178 57.02 1.83 -19.06
N SER A 179 55.83 1.28 -19.33
CA SER A 179 54.68 1.49 -18.46
C SER A 179 54.86 0.69 -17.17
N GLY A 180 54.29 1.22 -16.08
CA GLY A 180 54.26 0.56 -14.79
C GLY A 180 52.91 0.74 -14.10
N ARG A 181 52.74 0.16 -12.92
CA ARG A 181 51.58 0.36 -12.07
C ARG A 181 52.02 0.70 -10.67
N ALA A 182 51.38 1.68 -10.06
CA ALA A 182 51.62 2.06 -8.68
C ALA A 182 50.30 2.04 -7.90
N ALA A 183 50.31 1.44 -6.70
CA ALA A 183 49.22 1.63 -5.76
C ALA A 183 49.43 2.97 -5.07
N VAL A 184 48.40 3.79 -5.10
CA VAL A 184 48.39 5.15 -4.59
C VAL A 184 47.40 5.18 -3.45
N SER A 185 47.86 5.53 -2.26
CA SER A 185 47.00 5.70 -1.09
C SER A 185 46.99 7.14 -0.63
N VAL A 186 45.79 7.68 -0.42
CA VAL A 186 45.58 9.04 0.10
C VAL A 186 45.03 8.94 1.51
N ASP A 187 45.82 9.42 2.47
CA ASP A 187 45.40 9.61 3.86
C ASP A 187 44.57 10.88 3.97
N TYR A 188 43.25 10.72 4.12
CA TYR A 188 42.34 11.84 4.22
C TYR A 188 42.03 12.26 5.66
N SER A 189 42.72 11.72 6.67
CA SER A 189 42.43 12.01 8.09
C SER A 189 42.40 13.51 8.43
N SER A 190 43.31 14.29 7.85
CA SER A 190 43.41 15.75 8.05
C SER A 190 42.30 16.56 7.38
N PHE A 191 41.59 16.00 6.41
CA PHE A 191 40.51 16.66 5.67
C PHE A 191 39.26 15.78 5.53
N ALA A 192 39.10 14.75 6.38
CA ALA A 192 38.00 13.78 6.31
C ALA A 192 36.61 14.43 6.44
N GLN A 193 36.57 15.61 7.04
CA GLN A 193 35.37 16.38 7.35
C GLN A 193 35.12 17.50 6.33
N ALA A 194 35.86 17.49 5.21
CA ALA A 194 35.77 18.54 4.20
C ALA A 194 34.45 18.57 3.41
N GLY A 195 33.64 17.50 3.48
CA GLY A 195 32.32 17.42 2.87
C GLY A 195 31.27 16.84 3.83
N GLY A 196 30.01 17.29 3.68
CA GLY A 196 28.86 16.77 4.42
C GLY A 196 28.25 15.50 3.80
N GLY A 197 27.21 14.95 4.45
CA GLY A 197 26.50 13.75 3.95
C GLY A 197 27.43 12.54 3.79
N ASP A 198 28.09 12.17 4.88
CA ASP A 198 29.02 11.03 4.95
C ASP A 198 30.11 11.04 3.86
N TRP A 199 30.58 12.22 3.43
CA TRP A 199 31.54 12.40 2.33
C TRP A 199 32.75 11.46 2.40
N SER A 200 33.33 11.29 3.60
CA SER A 200 34.48 10.42 3.82
C SER A 200 34.22 8.93 3.54
N SER A 201 32.99 8.44 3.72
CA SER A 201 32.65 7.04 3.42
C SER A 201 32.48 6.78 1.92
N ARG A 202 32.30 7.84 1.13
CA ARG A 202 32.04 7.79 -0.30
C ARG A 202 33.27 8.06 -1.16
N LEU A 203 34.43 8.30 -0.55
CA LEU A 203 35.64 8.70 -1.26
C LEU A 203 36.19 7.56 -2.15
N ARG A 204 36.55 7.93 -3.38
CA ARG A 204 37.24 7.07 -4.36
C ARG A 204 38.29 7.88 -5.12
N LEU A 205 39.29 7.19 -5.67
CA LEU A 205 40.21 7.77 -6.63
C LEU A 205 39.66 7.58 -8.05
N VAL A 206 39.72 8.65 -8.84
CA VAL A 206 39.39 8.64 -10.26
C VAL A 206 40.56 9.24 -11.03
N GLN A 207 40.81 8.73 -12.22
CA GLN A 207 41.82 9.28 -13.13
C GLN A 207 41.21 10.42 -13.95
N LEU A 208 41.97 11.49 -14.11
CA LEU A 208 41.64 12.61 -14.98
C LEU A 208 42.61 12.66 -16.19
N PRO A 209 42.17 13.16 -17.35
CA PRO A 209 43.05 13.49 -18.46
C PRO A 209 44.05 14.57 -18.04
N ALA A 210 45.27 14.54 -18.61
CA ALA A 210 46.32 15.51 -18.26
C ALA A 210 45.89 16.97 -18.49
N CYS A 211 45.04 17.20 -19.50
CA CYS A 211 44.50 18.52 -19.81
C CYS A 211 43.53 19.06 -18.74
N ALA A 212 43.12 18.27 -17.75
CA ALA A 212 42.40 18.76 -16.58
C ALA A 212 43.21 19.84 -15.84
N LEU A 213 44.54 19.70 -15.77
CA LEU A 213 45.39 20.62 -15.02
C LEU A 213 45.70 21.93 -15.74
N THR A 214 45.45 22.00 -17.06
CA THR A 214 45.84 23.15 -17.89
C THR A 214 44.64 23.82 -18.56
N THR A 215 43.69 23.05 -19.05
CA THR A 215 42.48 23.52 -19.75
C THR A 215 41.25 22.73 -19.30
N PRO A 216 40.87 22.78 -18.01
CA PRO A 216 39.79 21.96 -17.47
C PRO A 216 38.43 22.19 -18.13
N GLN A 217 38.22 23.37 -18.70
CA GLN A 217 37.00 23.76 -19.39
C GLN A 217 36.90 23.21 -20.83
N ALA A 218 37.99 22.66 -21.37
CA ALA A 218 37.98 22.07 -22.70
C ALA A 218 37.24 20.72 -22.70
N ALA A 219 36.53 20.44 -23.79
CA ALA A 219 35.76 19.21 -23.94
C ALA A 219 36.66 17.97 -23.75
N GLY A 220 36.24 17.07 -22.87
CA GLY A 220 36.98 15.86 -22.54
C GLY A 220 38.05 16.02 -21.46
N CYS A 221 38.35 17.23 -20.96
CA CYS A 221 39.36 17.44 -19.91
C CYS A 221 38.83 17.27 -18.47
N SER A 222 37.51 17.18 -18.29
CA SER A 222 36.85 16.92 -17.00
C SER A 222 36.32 15.49 -16.85
N THR A 223 36.51 14.63 -17.85
CA THR A 223 36.01 13.25 -17.85
C THR A 223 36.79 12.39 -16.86
N ALA A 224 36.19 12.10 -15.70
CA ALA A 224 36.77 11.22 -14.70
C ALA A 224 36.57 9.73 -15.04
N THR A 225 37.66 8.97 -15.11
CA THR A 225 37.62 7.51 -15.20
C THR A 225 37.75 6.90 -13.81
N PRO A 226 36.74 6.18 -13.29
CA PRO A 226 36.86 5.54 -11.98
C PRO A 226 38.04 4.58 -11.92
N LEU A 227 38.87 4.69 -10.88
CA LEU A 227 39.84 3.65 -10.55
C LEU A 227 39.21 2.69 -9.55
N GLU A 228 39.56 1.42 -9.63
CA GLU A 228 39.18 0.42 -8.61
C GLU A 228 39.80 0.83 -7.27
N SER A 229 38.96 1.48 -6.45
CA SER A 229 39.37 2.15 -5.23
C SER A 229 38.81 1.41 -4.02
N ARG A 230 39.64 1.22 -3.01
CA ARG A 230 39.23 0.75 -1.69
C ARG A 230 39.30 1.89 -0.70
N ASN A 231 38.16 2.25 -0.12
CA ASN A 231 38.09 3.23 0.96
C ASN A 231 38.07 2.51 2.31
N ASP A 232 39.09 2.74 3.13
CA ASP A 232 39.16 2.23 4.50
C ASP A 232 38.80 3.36 5.47
N THR A 233 37.52 3.42 5.87
CA THR A 233 36.98 4.48 6.72
C THR A 233 37.53 4.47 8.14
N LYS A 234 37.99 3.31 8.63
CA LYS A 234 38.62 3.18 9.95
C LYS A 234 40.03 3.77 9.98
N SER A 235 40.81 3.55 8.92
CA SER A 235 42.17 4.10 8.78
C SER A 235 42.22 5.42 7.99
N GLN A 236 41.06 5.93 7.56
CA GLN A 236 40.87 7.15 6.79
C GLN A 236 41.77 7.21 5.54
N THR A 237 41.83 6.12 4.80
CA THR A 237 42.70 5.99 3.62
C THR A 237 41.94 5.46 2.40
N VAL A 238 42.08 6.13 1.24
CA VAL A 238 41.63 5.59 -0.05
C VAL A 238 42.80 5.10 -0.85
N THR A 239 42.76 3.84 -1.30
CA THR A 239 43.80 3.21 -2.10
C THR A 239 43.27 2.82 -3.47
N ALA A 240 44.01 3.10 -4.54
CA ALA A 240 43.72 2.59 -5.87
C ALA A 240 45.03 2.28 -6.62
N VAL A 241 44.98 1.34 -7.56
CA VAL A 241 46.12 1.09 -8.46
C VAL A 241 45.97 1.95 -9.70
N ALA A 242 46.97 2.79 -9.96
CA ALA A 242 47.02 3.67 -11.12
C ALA A 242 48.10 3.22 -12.12
N PRO A 243 47.84 3.33 -13.44
CA PRO A 243 48.89 3.17 -14.43
C PRO A 243 49.90 4.32 -14.30
N VAL A 244 51.16 4.03 -14.59
CA VAL A 244 52.24 5.02 -14.71
C VAL A 244 52.77 4.92 -16.14
N ALA A 245 52.68 6.02 -16.89
CA ALA A 245 52.99 6.01 -18.33
C ALA A 245 54.49 5.85 -18.62
N ALA A 246 54.79 5.30 -19.80
CA ALA A 246 56.15 5.01 -20.26
C ALA A 246 56.95 6.25 -20.71
N ASP A 247 56.25 7.34 -21.05
CA ASP A 247 56.80 8.58 -21.56
C ASP A 247 57.14 9.60 -20.45
N GLY A 248 56.97 9.23 -19.18
CA GLY A 248 57.13 10.13 -18.04
C GLY A 248 55.94 11.08 -17.85
N GLY A 249 54.89 10.98 -18.65
CA GLY A 249 53.63 11.68 -18.46
C GLY A 249 52.99 11.24 -17.14
N GLY A 250 52.74 12.19 -16.24
CA GLY A 250 52.15 11.86 -14.94
C GLY A 250 50.65 11.58 -15.04
N THR A 251 50.20 10.50 -14.40
CA THR A 251 48.79 10.14 -14.28
C THR A 251 48.11 11.05 -13.27
N VAL A 252 47.22 11.92 -13.75
CA VAL A 252 46.43 12.81 -12.89
C VAL A 252 45.31 12.00 -12.25
N MET A 253 45.22 12.07 -10.93
CA MET A 253 44.17 11.45 -10.13
C MET A 253 43.49 12.48 -9.26
N MET A 254 42.26 12.15 -8.92
CA MET A 254 41.36 12.97 -8.15
C MET A 254 40.69 12.10 -7.09
N LEU A 255 40.76 12.56 -5.85
CA LEU A 255 39.96 12.01 -4.76
C LEU A 255 38.58 12.69 -4.81
N SER A 256 37.52 11.92 -4.99
CA SER A 256 36.15 12.44 -5.07
C SER A 256 35.15 11.52 -4.39
N SER A 257 34.04 12.07 -3.90
CA SER A 257 32.93 11.27 -3.38
C SER A 257 32.06 10.72 -4.51
N ALA A 258 31.68 9.44 -4.43
CA ALA A 258 30.62 8.85 -5.24
C ALA A 258 29.24 9.22 -4.66
N PRO A 259 28.14 9.05 -5.40
CA PRO A 259 26.80 9.32 -4.87
C PRO A 259 26.32 8.23 -3.88
N SER A 260 27.03 7.09 -3.75
CA SER A 260 26.78 6.06 -2.74
C SER A 260 28.05 5.66 -1.99
N GLY A 261 27.90 5.05 -0.81
CA GLY A 261 28.98 4.46 0.00
C GLY A 261 28.42 3.64 1.16
N ASP A 262 29.30 3.14 2.04
CA ASP A 262 28.92 2.21 3.12
C ASP A 262 27.85 2.76 4.09
N ASN A 263 27.73 4.08 4.20
CA ASN A 263 26.76 4.74 5.08
C ASN A 263 25.49 5.23 4.36
N GLY A 264 25.31 4.94 3.07
CA GLY A 264 24.08 5.30 2.34
C GLY A 264 24.24 5.51 0.84
N ASP A 265 23.12 5.48 0.13
CA ASP A 265 23.02 5.73 -1.31
C ASP A 265 22.17 6.99 -1.58
N TYR A 266 22.82 8.06 -2.05
CA TYR A 266 22.18 9.32 -2.43
C TYR A 266 21.72 9.35 -3.90
N THR A 267 21.86 8.24 -4.64
CA THR A 267 21.17 8.06 -5.93
C THR A 267 19.73 7.56 -5.79
N ALA A 268 19.35 7.10 -4.59
CA ALA A 268 17.98 6.75 -4.28
C ALA A 268 17.11 8.02 -4.24
N THR A 269 16.00 8.03 -4.99
CA THR A 269 15.02 9.11 -4.94
C THR A 269 14.32 9.14 -3.58
N SER A 270 14.16 10.35 -3.02
CA SER A 270 13.67 10.61 -1.67
C SER A 270 12.15 10.43 -1.50
N LEU A 271 11.75 9.92 -0.32
CA LEU A 271 10.41 9.93 0.30
C LEU A 271 9.28 9.35 -0.57
N SER A 272 9.00 8.05 -0.41
CA SER A 272 7.66 7.55 -0.69
C SER A 272 6.66 8.34 0.17
N PRO A 273 5.57 8.89 -0.39
CA PRO A 273 4.51 9.48 0.43
C PRO A 273 4.04 8.47 1.49
N ALA A 274 3.66 8.91 2.68
CA ALA A 274 3.19 8.00 3.73
C ALA A 274 1.92 7.20 3.33
N SER A 275 1.27 7.62 2.24
CA SER A 275 0.12 6.98 1.63
C SER A 275 0.32 6.67 0.15
N THR A 276 -0.35 5.65 -0.35
CA THR A 276 -0.43 5.35 -1.78
C THR A 276 -1.86 5.55 -2.27
N TRP A 277 -2.03 6.16 -3.43
CA TRP A 277 -3.30 6.16 -4.15
C TRP A 277 -3.15 5.38 -5.44
N ASP A 278 -4.25 4.81 -5.91
CA ASP A 278 -4.33 4.15 -7.20
C ASP A 278 -5.73 4.31 -7.80
N VAL A 279 -5.84 4.07 -9.10
CA VAL A 279 -7.13 3.87 -9.75
C VAL A 279 -7.10 2.50 -10.40
N SER A 280 -7.96 1.60 -9.94
CA SER A 280 -8.11 0.28 -10.54
C SER A 280 -8.60 0.46 -11.99
N PRO A 281 -7.79 0.15 -13.03
CA PRO A 281 -8.17 0.47 -14.41
C PRO A 281 -9.46 -0.24 -14.81
N GLN A 282 -9.59 -1.53 -14.47
CA GLN A 282 -10.77 -2.31 -14.81
C GLN A 282 -12.05 -1.76 -14.20
N THR A 283 -12.02 -1.25 -12.97
CA THR A 283 -13.23 -0.85 -12.25
C THR A 283 -13.45 0.66 -12.22
N GLY A 284 -12.40 1.45 -12.45
CA GLY A 284 -12.40 2.90 -12.30
C GLY A 284 -12.52 3.41 -10.86
N ALA A 285 -12.33 2.54 -9.86
CA ALA A 285 -12.33 2.91 -8.44
C ALA A 285 -11.12 3.79 -8.11
N PHE A 286 -11.33 4.92 -7.44
CA PHE A 286 -10.23 5.58 -6.73
C PHE A 286 -10.00 4.87 -5.39
N SER A 287 -8.76 4.45 -5.14
CA SER A 287 -8.34 3.91 -3.86
C SER A 287 -7.23 4.76 -3.25
N TRP A 288 -7.25 4.87 -1.92
CA TRP A 288 -6.19 5.49 -1.15
C TRP A 288 -5.91 4.65 0.09
N SER A 289 -4.66 4.44 0.43
CA SER A 289 -4.23 3.56 1.52
C SER A 289 -3.15 4.25 2.34
N TYR A 290 -3.35 4.30 3.66
CA TYR A 290 -2.38 4.80 4.63
C TYR A 290 -2.00 3.68 5.58
N PRO A 291 -0.90 2.96 5.29
CA PRO A 291 -0.42 1.91 6.16
C PRO A 291 0.07 2.49 7.48
N LEU A 292 -0.33 1.85 8.57
CA LEU A 292 0.11 2.22 9.91
C LEU A 292 1.43 1.53 10.23
N ARG A 293 2.41 2.31 10.70
CA ARG A 293 3.69 1.76 11.11
C ARG A 293 3.55 1.09 12.47
N MET A 294 3.64 -0.24 12.49
CA MET A 294 3.67 -0.98 13.74
C MET A 294 5.07 -1.02 14.34
N VAL A 295 5.14 -1.23 15.65
CA VAL A 295 6.40 -1.66 16.28
C VAL A 295 6.74 -3.04 15.69
N PRO A 296 8.00 -3.29 15.30
CA PRO A 296 8.39 -4.63 14.86
C PRO A 296 8.14 -5.67 15.96
N GLY A 297 7.35 -6.71 15.67
CA GLY A 297 7.11 -7.80 16.60
C GLY A 297 8.33 -8.71 16.73
N VAL A 298 8.67 -9.15 17.94
CA VAL A 298 9.73 -10.14 18.17
C VAL A 298 9.29 -11.49 17.60
N GLY A 299 9.89 -11.92 16.48
CA GLY A 299 9.63 -13.22 15.85
C GLY A 299 8.38 -13.28 14.95
N GLY A 300 7.58 -12.20 14.86
CA GLY A 300 6.27 -12.20 14.20
C GLY A 300 5.19 -12.87 15.06
N PRO A 301 3.93 -12.98 14.59
CA PRO A 301 3.34 -12.12 13.57
C PRO A 301 3.23 -10.66 14.08
N THR A 302 3.21 -9.70 13.15
CA THR A 302 2.99 -8.27 13.44
C THR A 302 1.68 -7.82 12.77
N PRO A 303 0.86 -6.97 13.41
CA PRO A 303 -0.38 -6.49 12.79
C PRO A 303 -0.09 -5.72 11.50
N THR A 304 -0.89 -5.94 10.46
CA THR A 304 -0.87 -5.14 9.23
C THR A 304 -2.18 -4.39 9.11
N LEU A 305 -2.20 -3.14 9.56
CA LEU A 305 -3.38 -2.27 9.49
C LEU A 305 -3.14 -1.13 8.51
N SER A 306 -4.15 -0.80 7.72
CA SER A 306 -4.17 0.37 6.84
C SER A 306 -5.54 1.02 6.90
N MET A 307 -5.57 2.35 6.96
CA MET A 307 -6.79 3.09 6.65
C MET A 307 -6.95 3.14 5.13
N ALA A 308 -7.96 2.45 4.61
CA ALA A 308 -8.18 2.32 3.18
C ALA A 308 -9.48 3.03 2.77
N TYR A 309 -9.40 3.90 1.77
CA TYR A 309 -10.54 4.49 1.09
C TYR A 309 -10.80 3.80 -0.24
N SER A 310 -12.07 3.61 -0.60
CA SER A 310 -12.49 3.25 -1.95
C SER A 310 -13.76 4.02 -2.35
N SER A 311 -13.70 4.74 -3.47
CA SER A 311 -14.85 5.49 -3.98
C SER A 311 -16.05 4.60 -4.30
N GLN A 312 -15.82 3.33 -4.61
CA GLN A 312 -16.89 2.40 -5.00
C GLN A 312 -17.72 1.90 -3.83
N THR A 313 -17.18 1.94 -2.62
CA THR A 313 -17.98 1.65 -1.42
C THR A 313 -19.12 2.66 -1.26
N MET A 314 -18.95 3.88 -1.79
CA MET A 314 -20.00 4.89 -1.81
C MET A 314 -21.09 4.55 -2.81
N ASP A 315 -20.73 4.08 -4.01
CA ASP A 315 -21.69 3.71 -5.07
C ASP A 315 -22.62 2.56 -4.62
N GLY A 316 -22.10 1.61 -3.84
CA GLY A 316 -22.84 0.45 -3.34
C GLY A 316 -23.77 0.72 -2.15
N ARG A 317 -23.75 1.93 -1.58
CA ARG A 317 -24.66 2.31 -0.49
C ARG A 317 -26.02 2.71 -1.04
N THR A 318 -26.82 1.69 -1.31
CA THR A 318 -28.24 1.81 -1.63
C THR A 318 -29.05 1.62 -0.34
N GLY A 319 -30.25 2.22 -0.24
CA GLY A 319 -31.05 2.18 0.99
C GLY A 319 -31.55 0.79 1.41
N GLY A 320 -31.21 -0.28 0.67
CA GLY A 320 -31.51 -1.67 1.03
C GLY A 320 -30.49 -2.32 1.98
N ASN A 321 -29.40 -1.63 2.33
CA ASN A 321 -28.35 -2.09 3.24
C ASN A 321 -28.04 -1.02 4.30
N ASN A 322 -27.26 -1.37 5.34
CA ASN A 322 -26.77 -0.37 6.29
C ASN A 322 -25.92 0.68 5.56
N THR A 323 -26.39 1.93 5.56
CA THR A 323 -25.75 3.03 4.84
C THR A 323 -24.87 3.91 5.73
N GLN A 324 -24.71 3.56 7.02
CA GLN A 324 -23.83 4.24 7.96
C GLN A 324 -22.37 4.04 7.56
N GLY A 325 -21.57 5.10 7.71
CA GLY A 325 -20.11 5.06 7.57
C GLY A 325 -19.47 3.99 8.46
N SER A 326 -18.29 3.50 8.09
CA SER A 326 -17.49 2.72 9.03
C SER A 326 -17.17 3.56 10.28
N TRP A 327 -16.56 2.95 11.28
CA TRP A 327 -16.01 3.68 12.43
C TRP A 327 -14.90 4.69 12.06
N ILE A 328 -14.35 4.64 10.83
CA ILE A 328 -13.41 5.63 10.28
C ILE A 328 -14.15 6.74 9.53
N GLY A 329 -15.28 6.44 8.88
CA GLY A 329 -16.08 7.40 8.11
C GLY A 329 -16.54 6.85 6.77
N ASP A 330 -17.30 7.66 6.04
CA ASP A 330 -17.77 7.32 4.69
C ASP A 330 -16.60 7.08 3.73
N GLY A 331 -16.67 5.96 2.99
CA GLY A 331 -15.68 5.57 2.00
C GLY A 331 -14.42 4.90 2.56
N PHE A 332 -14.15 5.07 3.86
CA PHE A 332 -13.00 4.48 4.55
C PHE A 332 -13.36 3.20 5.28
N ASP A 333 -12.40 2.28 5.38
CA ASP A 333 -12.48 1.12 6.25
C ASP A 333 -11.10 0.77 6.85
N MET A 334 -11.13 0.13 8.01
CA MET A 334 -9.98 -0.49 8.66
C MET A 334 -10.49 -1.52 9.68
N TRP A 335 -10.28 -2.81 9.39
CA TRP A 335 -10.63 -3.90 10.28
C TRP A 335 -9.62 -5.05 10.15
N PRO A 336 -9.24 -5.75 11.25
CA PRO A 336 -8.22 -6.81 11.19
C PRO A 336 -8.72 -8.10 10.50
N GLY A 337 -10.03 -8.28 10.42
CA GLY A 337 -10.68 -9.40 9.74
C GLY A 337 -11.90 -9.93 10.50
N PHE A 338 -12.83 -10.55 9.77
CA PHE A 338 -14.01 -11.20 10.32
C PHE A 338 -14.51 -12.31 9.38
N VAL A 339 -15.29 -13.23 9.93
CA VAL A 339 -16.26 -14.05 9.18
C VAL A 339 -17.65 -13.63 9.63
N GLU A 340 -18.60 -13.48 8.71
CA GLU A 340 -19.97 -13.04 8.97
C GLU A 340 -20.97 -13.96 8.31
N ARG A 341 -22.06 -14.25 9.00
CA ARG A 341 -23.23 -14.97 8.49
C ARG A 341 -24.40 -14.00 8.37
N SER A 342 -25.10 -14.07 7.24
CA SER A 342 -26.33 -13.32 7.01
C SER A 342 -27.55 -14.16 7.40
N TYR A 343 -28.53 -13.50 8.02
CA TYR A 343 -29.83 -14.07 8.36
C TYR A 343 -30.95 -13.37 7.58
N LYS A 344 -32.11 -14.01 7.51
CA LYS A 344 -33.32 -13.41 6.93
C LYS A 344 -34.25 -12.93 8.03
N SER A 345 -35.05 -11.91 7.74
CA SER A 345 -36.19 -11.62 8.59
C SER A 345 -37.20 -12.77 8.54
N CYS A 346 -37.75 -13.18 9.69
CA CYS A 346 -38.76 -14.22 9.79
C CYS A 346 -40.04 -13.88 8.99
N ALA A 347 -40.34 -12.60 8.79
CA ALA A 347 -41.44 -12.14 7.93
C ALA A 347 -41.23 -12.49 6.45
N GLU A 348 -39.98 -12.73 6.04
CA GLU A 348 -39.60 -13.07 4.68
C GLU A 348 -39.51 -14.57 4.42
N ASP A 349 -39.60 -15.38 5.47
CA ASP A 349 -39.48 -16.84 5.40
C ASP A 349 -40.70 -17.51 6.07
N THR A 350 -41.86 -17.38 5.42
CA THR A 350 -43.13 -17.98 5.89
C THR A 350 -43.73 -18.98 4.90
N GLY A 351 -43.04 -19.24 3.78
CA GLY A 351 -43.47 -20.18 2.76
C GLY A 351 -43.03 -21.61 3.09
N PRO A 352 -43.72 -22.64 2.60
CA PRO A 352 -43.30 -24.03 2.85
C PRO A 352 -41.95 -24.33 2.20
N GLN A 353 -41.09 -25.08 2.91
CA GLN A 353 -39.83 -25.62 2.40
C GLN A 353 -39.88 -27.15 2.41
N GLY A 354 -39.46 -27.79 1.32
CA GLY A 354 -39.53 -29.26 1.19
C GLY A 354 -40.94 -29.83 1.33
N GLY A 355 -41.98 -29.02 1.04
CA GLY A 355 -43.39 -29.40 1.22
C GLY A 355 -43.88 -29.39 2.67
N GLN A 356 -43.07 -28.92 3.63
CA GLN A 356 -43.44 -28.77 5.03
C GLN A 356 -43.74 -27.30 5.35
N ASP A 357 -44.81 -27.06 6.10
CA ASP A 357 -45.16 -25.72 6.58
C ASP A 357 -44.20 -25.29 7.72
N PRO A 358 -43.79 -24.01 7.76
CA PRO A 358 -43.00 -23.50 8.88
C PRO A 358 -43.85 -23.26 10.13
N ASN A 359 -43.20 -23.25 11.29
CA ASN A 359 -43.85 -22.94 12.58
C ASN A 359 -44.24 -21.45 12.73
N ASN A 360 -43.80 -20.58 11.79
CA ASN A 360 -44.08 -19.13 11.76
C ASN A 360 -45.04 -18.72 10.62
N LYS A 361 -45.74 -19.65 9.97
CA LYS A 361 -46.60 -19.40 8.79
C LYS A 361 -47.53 -18.18 8.90
N THR A 362 -48.08 -17.94 10.10
CA THR A 362 -48.96 -16.78 10.38
C THR A 362 -48.27 -15.65 11.16
N ASN A 363 -47.03 -15.84 11.61
CA ASN A 363 -46.28 -14.95 12.48
C ASN A 363 -45.15 -14.27 11.70
N LYS A 364 -45.49 -13.21 10.95
CA LYS A 364 -44.54 -12.44 10.15
C LYS A 364 -43.77 -11.44 11.01
N THR A 365 -42.81 -11.92 11.79
CA THR A 365 -42.07 -11.09 12.75
C THR A 365 -40.79 -10.52 12.15
N GLY A 366 -40.29 -9.42 12.71
CA GLY A 366 -39.01 -8.82 12.32
C GLY A 366 -37.78 -9.51 12.92
N ASP A 367 -37.97 -10.63 13.63
CA ASP A 367 -36.88 -11.44 14.18
C ASP A 367 -35.98 -12.02 13.08
N GLN A 368 -34.75 -12.41 13.42
CA GLN A 368 -33.87 -13.14 12.51
C GLN A 368 -34.27 -14.61 12.48
N CYS A 369 -34.50 -15.16 11.30
CA CYS A 369 -34.74 -16.57 11.06
C CYS A 369 -33.52 -17.21 10.41
N TRP A 370 -33.28 -18.47 10.78
CA TRP A 370 -32.38 -19.33 10.04
C TRP A 370 -32.89 -19.49 8.61
N TRP A 371 -31.97 -19.70 7.68
CA TRP A 371 -32.34 -20.00 6.30
C TRP A 371 -31.43 -21.08 5.73
N LYS A 372 -30.12 -20.85 5.81
CA LYS A 372 -29.11 -21.77 5.30
C LYS A 372 -27.73 -21.46 5.86
N GLN A 373 -26.83 -22.43 5.71
CA GLN A 373 -25.40 -22.19 5.87
C GLN A 373 -24.92 -21.19 4.80
N ASN A 374 -24.35 -20.08 5.26
CA ASN A 374 -23.72 -19.05 4.44
C ASN A 374 -22.66 -18.32 5.27
N ALA A 375 -21.63 -17.79 4.61
CA ALA A 375 -20.66 -16.94 5.26
C ALA A 375 -19.91 -16.06 4.27
N THR A 376 -19.45 -14.89 4.72
CA THR A 376 -18.49 -14.04 4.01
C THR A 376 -17.29 -13.78 4.92
N MET A 377 -16.09 -13.89 4.37
CA MET A 377 -14.84 -13.68 5.10
C MET A 377 -14.13 -12.43 4.60
N SER A 378 -13.71 -11.58 5.53
CA SER A 378 -12.75 -10.51 5.32
C SER A 378 -11.43 -10.85 6.03
N LEU A 379 -10.36 -11.01 5.27
CA LEU A 379 -9.03 -11.32 5.79
C LEU A 379 -7.94 -10.75 4.87
N ASN A 380 -6.91 -10.13 5.46
CA ASN A 380 -5.75 -9.57 4.73
C ASN A 380 -6.15 -8.60 3.59
N GLY A 381 -7.17 -7.76 3.84
CA GLY A 381 -7.66 -6.78 2.87
C GLY A 381 -8.47 -7.35 1.71
N ARG A 382 -8.84 -8.64 1.76
CA ARG A 382 -9.71 -9.30 0.77
C ARG A 382 -11.02 -9.72 1.43
N SER A 383 -12.13 -9.48 0.75
CA SER A 383 -13.46 -9.99 1.12
C SER A 383 -13.89 -11.06 0.13
N THR A 384 -14.39 -12.20 0.61
CA THR A 384 -14.83 -13.33 -0.24
C THR A 384 -16.02 -14.05 0.38
N GLU A 385 -17.04 -14.34 -0.43
CA GLU A 385 -18.12 -15.25 -0.03
C GLU A 385 -17.56 -16.67 0.10
N LEU A 386 -18.03 -17.43 1.09
CA LEU A 386 -17.59 -18.79 1.36
C LEU A 386 -18.64 -19.80 0.87
N VAL A 387 -18.18 -20.80 0.15
CA VAL A 387 -18.92 -21.95 -0.34
C VAL A 387 -18.76 -23.11 0.64
N ASP A 388 -19.88 -23.64 1.14
CA ASP A 388 -19.90 -24.84 1.98
C ASP A 388 -19.46 -26.06 1.15
N ALA A 389 -18.37 -26.70 1.56
CA ALA A 389 -17.83 -27.91 0.94
C ALA A 389 -18.22 -29.19 1.70
N GLY A 390 -19.03 -29.07 2.75
CA GLY A 390 -19.49 -30.16 3.60
C GLY A 390 -18.53 -30.52 4.74
N GLY A 391 -19.08 -31.12 5.80
CA GLY A 391 -18.28 -31.61 6.94
C GLY A 391 -17.56 -30.51 7.73
N GLY A 392 -18.05 -29.27 7.69
CA GLY A 392 -17.42 -28.11 8.34
C GLY A 392 -16.28 -27.49 7.54
N LEU A 393 -16.04 -27.94 6.30
CA LEU A 393 -15.04 -27.36 5.40
C LEU A 393 -15.69 -26.36 4.44
N TRP A 394 -14.97 -25.28 4.17
CA TRP A 394 -15.44 -24.19 3.33
C TRP A 394 -14.36 -23.73 2.35
N LYS A 395 -14.77 -23.10 1.26
CA LYS A 395 -13.90 -22.55 0.21
C LYS A 395 -14.32 -21.14 -0.16
N GLY A 396 -13.38 -20.21 -0.32
CA GLY A 396 -13.71 -18.91 -0.91
C GLY A 396 -14.15 -19.05 -2.36
N VAL A 397 -15.06 -18.21 -2.84
CA VAL A 397 -15.47 -18.19 -4.26
C VAL A 397 -14.27 -18.05 -5.21
N SER A 398 -13.27 -17.30 -4.78
CA SER A 398 -11.91 -17.30 -5.34
C SER A 398 -11.00 -18.14 -4.43
N ASP A 399 -10.88 -19.43 -4.70
CA ASP A 399 -10.14 -20.37 -3.85
C ASP A 399 -8.63 -20.16 -4.03
N ASP A 400 -8.01 -19.59 -3.00
CA ASP A 400 -6.56 -19.33 -2.95
C ASP A 400 -5.75 -20.50 -2.37
N GLY A 401 -6.39 -21.64 -2.13
CA GLY A 401 -5.78 -22.82 -1.53
C GLY A 401 -5.80 -22.84 0.00
N SER A 402 -6.32 -21.80 0.66
CA SER A 402 -6.49 -21.79 2.12
C SER A 402 -7.45 -22.88 2.59
N LYS A 403 -7.20 -23.42 3.78
CA LYS A 403 -8.10 -24.34 4.48
C LYS A 403 -9.01 -23.55 5.42
N VAL A 404 -10.31 -23.50 5.13
CA VAL A 404 -11.31 -22.83 5.97
C VAL A 404 -12.15 -23.86 6.68
N GLU A 405 -12.20 -23.78 8.00
CA GLU A 405 -12.86 -24.75 8.89
C GLU A 405 -13.84 -24.02 9.82
N LEU A 406 -15.10 -24.48 9.86
CA LEU A 406 -16.09 -24.12 10.88
C LEU A 406 -16.07 -25.18 11.98
N LEU A 407 -15.89 -24.75 13.22
CA LEU A 407 -15.69 -25.59 14.40
C LEU A 407 -16.61 -25.11 15.54
N THR A 408 -16.83 -25.94 16.57
CA THR A 408 -17.68 -25.60 17.75
C THR A 408 -16.89 -25.68 19.05
N GLY A 409 -17.46 -25.18 20.16
CA GLY A 409 -16.79 -25.14 21.47
C GLY A 409 -15.84 -23.96 21.67
N GLY A 410 -16.14 -22.82 21.03
CA GLY A 410 -15.37 -21.57 21.12
C GLY A 410 -15.54 -20.79 22.44
N GLY A 411 -16.55 -21.13 23.25
CA GLY A 411 -16.83 -20.51 24.56
C GLY A 411 -17.23 -19.04 24.48
N ASN A 412 -17.85 -18.63 23.37
CA ASN A 412 -17.95 -17.24 22.90
C ASN A 412 -19.39 -16.65 22.95
N GLY A 413 -20.32 -17.33 23.62
CA GLY A 413 -21.71 -16.90 23.78
C GLY A 413 -22.67 -17.35 22.66
N ASP A 414 -22.16 -17.95 21.59
CA ASP A 414 -22.97 -18.69 20.62
C ASP A 414 -23.50 -20.02 21.22
N ASN A 415 -24.64 -20.53 20.75
CA ASN A 415 -25.36 -21.66 21.35
C ASN A 415 -24.54 -22.94 21.45
N ASP A 416 -23.67 -23.24 20.49
CA ASP A 416 -22.74 -24.37 20.53
C ASP A 416 -21.26 -23.92 20.44
N GLY A 417 -21.06 -22.61 20.38
CA GLY A 417 -19.75 -21.99 20.36
C GLY A 417 -19.09 -22.09 18.99
N GLU A 418 -19.84 -21.92 17.90
CA GLU A 418 -19.28 -21.85 16.55
C GLU A 418 -18.10 -20.86 16.50
N TYR A 419 -17.02 -21.23 15.82
CA TYR A 419 -15.85 -20.39 15.56
C TYR A 419 -15.15 -20.86 14.28
N TRP A 420 -14.39 -19.97 13.65
CA TRP A 420 -13.71 -20.28 12.39
C TRP A 420 -12.21 -20.41 12.58
N LYS A 421 -11.61 -21.32 11.83
CA LYS A 421 -10.17 -21.44 11.68
C LYS A 421 -9.79 -21.42 10.20
N VAL A 422 -8.94 -20.49 9.83
CA VAL A 422 -8.39 -20.37 8.47
C VAL A 422 -6.91 -20.66 8.55
N THR A 423 -6.43 -21.62 7.76
CA THR A 423 -5.00 -21.89 7.59
C THR A 423 -4.59 -21.53 6.19
N THR A 424 -3.80 -20.46 6.04
CA THR A 424 -3.26 -20.01 4.76
C THR A 424 -2.14 -20.93 4.29
N ILE A 425 -1.81 -20.86 2.99
CA ILE A 425 -0.82 -21.74 2.35
C ILE A 425 0.60 -21.63 2.94
N ASP A 426 0.91 -20.53 3.62
CA ASP A 426 2.16 -20.30 4.37
C ASP A 426 2.18 -20.99 5.75
N GLY A 427 1.06 -21.60 6.16
CA GLY A 427 0.90 -22.28 7.45
C GLY A 427 0.42 -21.38 8.59
N THR A 428 0.18 -20.08 8.35
CA THR A 428 -0.37 -19.17 9.36
C THR A 428 -1.82 -19.55 9.67
N ARG A 429 -2.17 -19.58 10.96
CA ARG A 429 -3.50 -19.96 11.44
C ARG A 429 -4.21 -18.75 12.04
N TYR A 430 -5.36 -18.43 11.48
CA TYR A 430 -6.25 -17.35 11.91
C TYR A 430 -7.46 -17.97 12.59
N PHE A 431 -7.78 -17.51 13.79
CA PHE A 431 -8.95 -17.96 14.55
C PHE A 431 -9.92 -16.81 14.71
N PHE A 432 -11.19 -17.03 14.36
CA PHE A 432 -12.24 -16.02 14.44
C PHE A 432 -13.31 -16.45 15.44
N GLY A 433 -13.70 -15.54 16.31
CA GLY A 433 -14.68 -15.75 17.39
C GLY A 433 -14.30 -16.78 18.44
N ARG A 434 -13.01 -16.94 18.75
CA ARG A 434 -12.54 -17.66 19.94
C ARG A 434 -12.51 -16.74 21.14
N GLN A 435 -13.10 -17.15 22.26
CA GLN A 435 -13.20 -16.29 23.46
C GLN A 435 -11.84 -15.99 24.10
N TYR A 436 -10.83 -16.84 23.90
CA TYR A 436 -9.51 -16.71 24.52
C TYR A 436 -8.40 -16.88 23.48
N GLY A 437 -7.34 -16.08 23.63
CA GLY A 437 -6.12 -16.19 22.83
C GLY A 437 -5.24 -17.39 23.21
N ALA A 438 -4.00 -17.42 22.71
CA ALA A 438 -3.04 -18.47 23.01
C ALA A 438 -1.78 -17.91 23.68
N GLY A 439 -1.43 -18.44 24.86
CA GLY A 439 -0.21 -18.10 25.60
C GLY A 439 -0.16 -16.68 26.17
N GLY A 440 0.77 -16.45 27.09
CA GLY A 440 1.02 -15.14 27.69
C GLY A 440 -0.02 -14.72 28.73
N ALA A 441 0.18 -13.51 29.30
CA ALA A 441 -0.61 -12.97 30.40
C ALA A 441 -2.09 -12.73 30.05
N SER A 442 -2.38 -12.46 28.78
CA SER A 442 -3.75 -12.18 28.30
C SER A 442 -4.51 -13.42 27.85
N ALA A 443 -3.93 -14.62 27.97
CA ALA A 443 -4.59 -15.87 27.56
C ALA A 443 -5.93 -16.13 28.29
N ALA A 444 -6.07 -15.65 29.53
CA ALA A 444 -7.31 -15.75 30.30
C ALA A 444 -8.25 -14.54 30.11
N THR A 445 -7.84 -13.54 29.32
CA THR A 445 -8.67 -12.36 29.04
C THR A 445 -9.59 -12.67 27.88
N ALA A 446 -10.88 -12.42 28.07
CA ALA A 446 -11.89 -12.52 27.03
C ALA A 446 -11.54 -11.61 25.84
N THR A 447 -11.57 -12.16 24.62
CA THR A 447 -11.38 -11.38 23.39
C THR A 447 -12.65 -10.60 23.02
N ASP A 448 -13.82 -11.11 23.42
CA ASP A 448 -15.15 -10.60 23.04
C ASP A 448 -15.34 -10.45 21.52
N SER A 449 -14.69 -11.34 20.77
CA SER A 449 -14.60 -11.30 19.31
C SER A 449 -15.84 -11.86 18.57
N THR A 450 -16.81 -12.45 19.26
CA THR A 450 -18.06 -12.95 18.65
C THR A 450 -19.23 -12.04 18.97
N TRP A 451 -20.00 -11.64 17.96
CA TRP A 451 -21.25 -10.90 18.11
C TRP A 451 -22.45 -11.80 17.83
N THR A 452 -23.39 -11.86 18.77
CA THR A 452 -24.54 -12.75 18.71
C THR A 452 -25.88 -12.02 18.64
N THR A 453 -26.88 -12.71 18.10
CA THR A 453 -28.29 -12.32 18.11
C THR A 453 -29.17 -13.54 18.33
N GLU A 454 -30.42 -13.34 18.71
CA GLU A 454 -31.40 -14.42 18.71
C GLU A 454 -31.81 -14.75 17.27
N VAL A 455 -31.76 -16.03 16.93
CA VAL A 455 -32.16 -16.56 15.62
C VAL A 455 -33.18 -17.68 15.82
N PHE A 456 -34.22 -17.68 15.00
CA PHE A 456 -35.33 -18.62 15.09
C PHE A 456 -35.24 -19.69 13.99
N GLY A 457 -35.31 -20.96 14.36
CA GLY A 457 -35.52 -22.07 13.43
C GLY A 457 -37.00 -22.22 13.10
N ASN A 458 -37.41 -21.84 11.90
CA ASN A 458 -38.82 -21.84 11.48
C ASN A 458 -39.21 -23.08 10.66
N HIS A 459 -38.26 -23.78 10.05
CA HIS A 459 -38.49 -24.99 9.26
C HIS A 459 -37.89 -26.26 9.90
N PRO A 460 -38.48 -27.44 9.63
CA PRO A 460 -37.88 -28.71 10.01
C PRO A 460 -36.45 -28.85 9.48
N GLY A 461 -35.51 -29.13 10.39
CA GLY A 461 -34.08 -29.25 10.07
C GLY A 461 -33.26 -28.00 10.41
N ASP A 462 -33.92 -26.85 10.62
CA ASP A 462 -33.23 -25.64 11.07
C ASP A 462 -32.72 -25.81 12.51
N PRO A 463 -31.56 -25.22 12.85
CA PRO A 463 -31.08 -25.14 14.21
C PRO A 463 -32.15 -24.58 15.15
N GLY A 464 -32.42 -25.31 16.23
CA GLY A 464 -33.39 -24.90 17.24
C GLY A 464 -34.86 -25.06 16.87
N TYR A 465 -35.23 -25.61 15.71
CA TYR A 465 -36.64 -25.77 15.32
C TYR A 465 -37.46 -26.61 16.32
N VAL A 466 -38.59 -26.06 16.74
CA VAL A 466 -39.65 -26.74 17.51
C VAL A 466 -40.96 -26.70 16.73
N ALA A 467 -41.52 -27.87 16.46
CA ALA A 467 -42.77 -28.00 15.69
C ALA A 467 -43.93 -27.26 16.36
N GLY A 468 -44.60 -26.38 15.62
CA GLY A 468 -45.76 -25.61 16.09
C GLY A 468 -45.47 -24.58 17.20
N ASN A 469 -44.20 -24.36 17.57
CA ASN A 469 -43.83 -23.47 18.67
C ASN A 469 -42.72 -22.50 18.25
N PHE A 470 -43.08 -21.46 17.48
CA PHE A 470 -42.13 -20.43 17.05
C PHE A 470 -41.36 -19.79 18.21
N ALA A 471 -42.04 -19.41 19.30
CA ALA A 471 -41.41 -18.79 20.47
C ALA A 471 -40.35 -19.68 21.13
N GLY A 472 -40.55 -21.01 21.10
CA GLY A 472 -39.59 -21.99 21.61
C GLY A 472 -38.46 -22.32 20.64
N SER A 473 -38.54 -21.91 19.38
CA SER A 473 -37.58 -22.26 18.34
C SER A 473 -36.36 -21.33 18.24
N ARG A 474 -36.01 -20.68 19.35
CA ARG A 474 -35.03 -19.59 19.39
C ARG A 474 -33.70 -20.07 19.97
N GLN A 475 -32.60 -19.67 19.34
CA GLN A 475 -31.23 -19.91 19.80
C GLN A 475 -30.40 -18.62 19.71
N THR A 476 -29.49 -18.40 20.64
CA THR A 476 -28.49 -17.33 20.53
C THR A 476 -27.41 -17.78 19.55
N GLN A 477 -27.33 -17.14 18.39
CA GLN A 477 -26.39 -17.49 17.33
C GLN A 477 -25.47 -16.32 17.00
N ALA A 478 -24.23 -16.62 16.65
CA ALA A 478 -23.30 -15.65 16.13
C ALA A 478 -23.71 -15.18 14.73
N TRP A 479 -23.61 -13.86 14.51
CA TRP A 479 -23.74 -13.28 13.17
C TRP A 479 -22.38 -12.78 12.66
N ARG A 480 -21.45 -12.41 13.55
CA ARG A 480 -20.05 -12.07 13.18
C ARG A 480 -19.04 -12.67 14.15
N TRP A 481 -18.05 -13.35 13.59
CA TRP A 481 -16.83 -13.81 14.26
C TRP A 481 -15.67 -12.92 13.83
N ASN A 482 -15.28 -11.97 14.67
CA ASN A 482 -14.09 -11.16 14.43
C ASN A 482 -12.82 -11.98 14.65
N LEU A 483 -11.72 -11.60 13.99
CA LEU A 483 -10.44 -12.27 14.17
C LEU A 483 -10.00 -12.14 15.64
N SER A 484 -9.86 -13.26 16.34
CA SER A 484 -9.57 -13.33 17.77
C SER A 484 -8.07 -13.43 18.05
N TYR A 485 -7.40 -14.35 17.35
CA TYR A 485 -5.95 -14.48 17.43
C TYR A 485 -5.36 -15.18 16.20
N VAL A 486 -4.07 -14.95 16.01
CA VAL A 486 -3.25 -15.51 14.93
C VAL A 486 -2.11 -16.28 15.55
N VAL A 487 -1.77 -17.43 14.96
CA VAL A 487 -0.58 -18.21 15.30
C VAL A 487 0.21 -18.52 14.04
N ASP A 488 1.44 -18.04 13.99
CA ASP A 488 2.34 -18.33 12.87
C ASP A 488 2.90 -19.78 12.95
N PRO A 489 3.63 -20.26 11.91
CA PRO A 489 4.25 -21.58 11.93
C PRO A 489 5.31 -21.79 13.02
N HIS A 490 5.88 -20.72 13.57
CA HIS A 490 6.90 -20.75 14.63
C HIS A 490 6.29 -20.71 16.05
N GLY A 491 4.96 -20.67 16.15
CA GLY A 491 4.21 -20.63 17.40
C GLY A 491 4.12 -19.25 18.03
N ASN A 492 4.48 -18.19 17.31
CA ASN A 492 4.29 -16.83 17.79
C ASN A 492 2.85 -16.38 17.57
N THR A 493 2.40 -15.41 18.38
CA THR A 493 0.98 -15.08 18.54
C THR A 493 0.71 -13.58 18.48
N MET A 494 -0.48 -13.27 17.95
CA MET A 494 -1.10 -11.95 17.98
C MET A 494 -2.57 -12.14 18.39
N THR A 495 -3.06 -11.38 19.36
CA THR A 495 -4.43 -11.49 19.91
C THR A 495 -5.15 -10.15 19.85
N MET A 496 -6.42 -10.17 19.47
CA MET A 496 -7.28 -9.00 19.32
C MET A 496 -8.37 -9.00 20.40
N PHE A 497 -8.69 -7.81 20.90
CA PHE A 497 -9.68 -7.57 21.94
C PHE A 497 -10.69 -6.55 21.47
N TYR A 498 -11.96 -6.77 21.82
CA TYR A 498 -13.08 -6.00 21.31
C TYR A 498 -13.95 -5.47 22.45
N GLY A 499 -14.63 -4.35 22.18
CA GLY A 499 -15.80 -3.90 22.93
C GLY A 499 -17.06 -4.22 22.13
N LYS A 500 -18.14 -4.60 22.81
CA LYS A 500 -19.43 -4.89 22.20
C LYS A 500 -20.39 -3.71 22.34
N GLU A 501 -21.24 -3.52 21.35
CA GLU A 501 -22.38 -2.60 21.41
C GLU A 501 -23.67 -3.41 21.52
N THR A 502 -24.46 -3.13 22.55
CA THR A 502 -25.74 -3.81 22.76
C THR A 502 -26.84 -3.15 21.94
N GLY A 503 -27.64 -3.94 21.23
CA GLY A 503 -28.95 -3.57 20.66
C GLY A 503 -30.10 -4.09 21.52
N ALA A 504 -31.31 -3.56 21.30
CA ALA A 504 -32.50 -4.06 21.98
C ALA A 504 -33.79 -3.82 21.18
N TYR A 505 -34.65 -4.83 21.12
CA TYR A 505 -35.92 -4.81 20.41
C TYR A 505 -36.98 -5.71 21.09
N GLY A 506 -38.27 -5.52 20.78
CA GLY A 506 -39.37 -6.40 21.18
C GLY A 506 -39.47 -7.58 20.22
N ARG A 507 -39.11 -8.77 20.67
CA ARG A 507 -39.14 -9.98 19.83
C ARG A 507 -40.57 -10.48 19.61
N GLU A 508 -40.76 -11.32 18.60
CA GLU A 508 -42.03 -12.01 18.32
C GLU A 508 -43.22 -11.06 18.06
N LEU A 509 -42.95 -9.81 17.64
CA LEU A 509 -43.91 -8.71 17.55
C LEU A 509 -44.59 -8.35 18.90
N ASP A 510 -44.00 -8.72 20.03
CA ASP A 510 -44.50 -8.40 21.36
C ASP A 510 -43.68 -7.27 21.98
N VAL A 511 -44.31 -6.10 22.12
CA VAL A 511 -43.69 -4.89 22.70
C VAL A 511 -43.18 -5.11 24.13
N ASN A 512 -43.70 -6.10 24.86
CA ASN A 512 -43.27 -6.40 26.23
C ASN A 512 -42.12 -7.41 26.29
N LYS A 513 -41.75 -8.05 25.17
CA LYS A 513 -40.65 -9.03 25.10
C LYS A 513 -39.34 -8.39 24.66
N ARG A 514 -38.86 -7.39 25.41
CA ARG A 514 -37.54 -6.79 25.14
C ARG A 514 -36.43 -7.84 25.19
N THR A 515 -35.61 -7.87 24.15
CA THR A 515 -34.49 -8.81 23.95
C THR A 515 -33.26 -8.01 23.56
N THR A 516 -32.13 -8.31 24.18
CA THR A 516 -30.83 -7.68 23.87
C THR A 516 -29.98 -8.60 23.01
N TYR A 517 -29.13 -8.01 22.18
CA TYR A 517 -28.20 -8.70 21.29
C TYR A 517 -26.96 -7.83 21.08
N ASP A 518 -25.92 -8.38 20.46
CA ASP A 518 -24.75 -7.60 20.04
C ASP A 518 -25.08 -6.96 18.68
N ARG A 519 -25.34 -5.65 18.64
CA ARG A 519 -25.64 -4.93 17.38
C ARG A 519 -24.38 -4.57 16.59
N GLY A 520 -23.21 -4.72 17.20
CA GLY A 520 -21.92 -4.38 16.65
C GLY A 520 -20.85 -4.30 17.75
N GLY A 521 -19.77 -3.58 17.46
CA GLY A 521 -18.65 -3.44 18.38
C GLY A 521 -17.44 -2.80 17.70
N TYR A 522 -16.33 -2.74 18.43
CA TYR A 522 -15.12 -2.04 18.02
C TYR A 522 -13.88 -2.73 18.57
N LEU A 523 -12.80 -2.69 17.81
CA LEU A 523 -11.49 -3.17 18.26
C LEU A 523 -10.96 -2.20 19.33
N THR A 524 -10.48 -2.73 20.46
CA THR A 524 -9.92 -1.93 21.57
C THR A 524 -8.41 -2.08 21.68
N ARG A 525 -7.89 -3.29 21.43
CA ARG A 525 -6.47 -3.58 21.51
C ARG A 525 -6.05 -4.76 20.63
N ILE A 526 -4.83 -4.70 20.11
CA ILE A 526 -4.09 -5.85 19.57
C ILE A 526 -2.81 -6.04 20.37
N GLU A 527 -2.55 -7.24 20.87
CA GLU A 527 -1.31 -7.61 21.54
C GLU A 527 -0.51 -8.59 20.69
N TYR A 528 0.80 -8.41 20.57
CA TYR A 528 1.65 -9.26 19.71
C TYR A 528 3.10 -9.35 20.21
N GLY A 529 3.84 -10.27 19.61
CA GLY A 529 5.19 -10.63 20.06
C GLY A 529 5.18 -11.49 21.32
N ASN A 530 4.15 -12.33 21.47
CA ASN A 530 4.04 -13.42 22.43
C ASN A 530 4.18 -14.78 21.73
N ARG A 531 4.31 -15.85 22.50
CA ARG A 531 4.26 -17.23 21.99
C ARG A 531 3.09 -17.99 22.57
N ALA A 532 2.59 -18.98 21.83
CA ALA A 532 1.46 -19.82 22.26
C ALA A 532 1.78 -20.65 23.52
N ASP A 533 3.05 -20.91 23.79
CA ASP A 533 3.57 -21.62 24.97
C ASP A 533 4.05 -20.69 26.09
N ALA A 534 3.88 -19.36 25.94
CA ALA A 534 4.31 -18.40 26.93
C ALA A 534 3.48 -18.52 28.23
N SER A 535 4.14 -18.34 29.38
CA SER A 535 3.51 -18.40 30.70
C SER A 535 2.49 -17.27 30.92
N ALA A 536 1.56 -17.45 31.85
CA ALA A 536 0.59 -16.43 32.24
C ALA A 536 1.21 -15.17 32.89
N SER A 537 2.52 -15.15 33.16
CA SER A 537 3.26 -13.95 33.61
C SER A 537 3.98 -13.22 32.48
N THR A 538 3.91 -13.74 31.24
CA THR A 538 4.60 -13.17 30.09
C THR A 538 3.70 -12.18 29.36
N TYR A 539 3.99 -10.89 29.47
CA TYR A 539 3.28 -9.84 28.74
C TYR A 539 3.75 -9.77 27.29
N ALA A 540 2.84 -9.37 26.39
CA ALA A 540 3.18 -9.11 25.00
C ALA A 540 4.24 -8.02 24.90
N THR A 541 5.18 -8.16 23.97
CA THR A 541 6.30 -7.20 23.82
C THR A 541 5.84 -5.88 23.21
N ALA A 542 4.75 -5.91 22.44
CA ALA A 542 4.14 -4.72 21.85
C ALA A 542 2.61 -4.85 21.78
N GLN A 543 1.94 -3.70 21.73
CA GLN A 543 0.50 -3.63 21.53
C GLN A 543 0.09 -2.42 20.68
N VAL A 544 -1.11 -2.48 20.11
CA VAL A 544 -1.81 -1.39 19.45
C VAL A 544 -3.07 -1.11 20.23
N VAL A 545 -3.30 0.12 20.68
CA VAL A 545 -4.49 0.54 21.43
C VAL A 545 -5.34 1.47 20.56
N PHE A 546 -6.64 1.28 20.61
CA PHE A 546 -7.63 2.05 19.85
C PHE A 546 -8.45 2.88 20.83
N ASP A 547 -8.33 4.20 20.74
CA ASP A 547 -9.11 5.15 21.52
C ASP A 547 -10.39 5.45 20.76
N ILE A 548 -11.52 5.20 21.42
CA ILE A 548 -12.85 5.21 20.82
C ILE A 548 -13.62 6.42 21.33
N ALA A 549 -14.31 7.11 20.41
CA ALA A 549 -15.23 8.19 20.74
C ALA A 549 -16.64 7.87 20.24
N ASP A 550 -17.64 8.56 20.77
CA ASP A 550 -19.00 8.50 20.24
C ASP A 550 -19.14 9.35 18.96
N ARG A 551 -20.10 8.95 18.11
CA ARG A 551 -20.48 9.59 16.84
C ARG A 551 -21.39 10.82 17.03
N CYS A 552 -21.28 11.51 18.16
CA CYS A 552 -22.02 12.75 18.35
C CYS A 552 -21.24 13.93 17.76
N THR A 553 -21.96 14.99 17.38
CA THR A 553 -21.36 16.20 16.79
C THR A 553 -20.24 16.75 17.69
N PRO A 554 -19.07 17.15 17.14
CA PRO A 554 -17.98 17.68 17.95
C PRO A 554 -18.41 18.82 18.88
N GLY A 555 -18.11 18.68 20.17
CA GLY A 555 -18.47 19.67 21.21
C GLY A 555 -19.90 19.54 21.74
N ALA A 556 -20.74 18.66 21.18
CA ALA A 556 -22.07 18.39 21.71
C ALA A 556 -22.02 17.44 22.92
N THR A 557 -23.04 17.53 23.76
CA THR A 557 -23.28 16.55 24.82
C THR A 557 -23.96 15.33 24.20
N CYS A 558 -23.25 14.20 24.14
CA CYS A 558 -23.81 13.00 23.50
C CYS A 558 -24.96 12.36 24.31
N PHE A 559 -24.88 12.36 25.64
CA PHE A 559 -25.82 11.67 26.53
C PHE A 559 -26.35 12.60 27.62
N ASP A 560 -27.60 12.40 28.04
CA ASP A 560 -28.15 13.10 29.19
C ASP A 560 -27.57 12.59 30.52
N GLY A 561 -28.01 13.18 31.64
CA GLY A 561 -27.53 12.81 32.98
C GLY A 561 -27.91 11.38 33.41
N GLN A 562 -28.75 10.69 32.64
CA GLN A 562 -29.21 9.33 32.86
C GLN A 562 -28.54 8.33 31.91
N GLY A 563 -27.65 8.80 31.02
CA GLY A 563 -26.96 7.98 30.03
C GLY A 563 -27.80 7.65 28.79
N LYS A 564 -28.94 8.31 28.58
CA LYS A 564 -29.72 8.17 27.34
C LYS A 564 -29.10 9.06 26.26
N ALA A 565 -29.02 8.55 25.03
CA ALA A 565 -28.51 9.34 23.92
C ALA A 565 -29.41 10.55 23.65
N ILE A 566 -28.79 11.71 23.47
CA ILE A 566 -29.46 12.91 22.97
C ILE A 566 -29.47 12.77 21.45
N GLU A 567 -30.54 12.17 20.90
CA GLU A 567 -30.63 11.78 19.48
C GLU A 567 -30.27 12.91 18.51
N ALA A 568 -30.68 14.14 18.78
CA ALA A 568 -30.34 15.32 17.97
C ALA A 568 -28.83 15.62 17.89
N SER A 569 -28.03 15.07 18.81
CA SER A 569 -26.57 15.21 18.80
C SER A 569 -25.87 14.17 17.91
N PHE A 570 -26.61 13.20 17.34
CA PHE A 570 -26.07 12.12 16.51
C PHE A 570 -26.62 12.19 15.08
N PRO A 571 -25.95 12.88 14.15
CA PRO A 571 -26.51 13.13 12.81
C PRO A 571 -26.65 11.88 11.92
N ASP A 572 -25.89 10.82 12.21
CA ASP A 572 -25.83 9.60 11.39
C ASP A 572 -26.03 8.29 12.18
N THR A 573 -26.42 8.39 13.46
CA THR A 573 -26.61 7.22 14.32
C THR A 573 -28.08 7.13 14.75
N PRO A 574 -28.80 6.07 14.34
CA PRO A 574 -30.25 5.97 14.51
C PRO A 574 -30.61 5.45 15.91
N PHE A 575 -30.38 6.27 16.95
CA PHE A 575 -30.70 5.91 18.34
C PHE A 575 -32.20 5.74 18.58
N ASP A 576 -33.04 6.31 17.71
CA ASP A 576 -34.48 6.07 17.69
C ASP A 576 -34.77 4.57 17.56
N GLN A 577 -33.93 3.79 16.87
CA GLN A 577 -34.08 2.33 16.72
C GLN A 577 -33.74 1.54 17.99
N TYR A 578 -33.30 2.19 19.08
CA TYR A 578 -32.92 1.51 20.32
C TYR A 578 -34.07 1.45 21.33
N CYS A 579 -34.51 0.25 21.69
CA CYS A 579 -35.45 0.07 22.79
C CYS A 579 -34.76 0.16 24.16
N TYR A 580 -34.82 1.32 24.84
CA TYR A 580 -34.21 1.51 26.17
C TYR A 580 -34.86 0.65 27.26
N ALA A 581 -36.20 0.57 27.27
CA ALA A 581 -36.98 -0.20 28.23
C ALA A 581 -38.30 -0.65 27.59
N THR A 582 -38.94 -1.65 28.18
CA THR A 582 -40.30 -2.04 27.77
C THR A 582 -41.30 -0.94 28.09
N PRO A 583 -42.36 -0.77 27.27
CA PRO A 583 -42.64 -1.49 26.03
C PRO A 583 -41.80 -0.99 24.83
N CYS A 584 -41.30 -1.91 23.98
CA CYS A 584 -40.67 -1.63 22.69
C CYS A 584 -41.75 -1.41 21.61
N THR A 585 -42.54 -0.33 21.74
CA THR A 585 -43.79 -0.09 20.99
C THR A 585 -43.70 -0.30 19.48
N ASP A 586 -42.59 0.10 18.87
CA ASP A 586 -42.37 0.13 17.42
C ASP A 586 -41.00 -0.43 17.00
N LYS A 587 -40.21 -0.95 17.95
CA LYS A 587 -38.86 -1.50 17.72
C LYS A 587 -38.96 -3.01 17.81
N LEU A 588 -39.45 -3.64 16.74
CA LEU A 588 -39.84 -5.07 16.73
C LEU A 588 -38.94 -5.96 15.85
N SER A 589 -37.75 -5.46 15.51
CA SER A 589 -36.69 -6.16 14.78
C SER A 589 -35.32 -5.73 15.30
N PRO A 590 -34.27 -6.57 15.19
CA PRO A 590 -32.92 -6.13 15.46
C PRO A 590 -32.40 -5.22 14.33
N THR A 591 -31.72 -4.14 14.72
CA THR A 591 -31.02 -3.22 13.83
C THR A 591 -29.52 -3.23 14.12
N PHE A 592 -28.68 -3.04 13.10
CA PHE A 592 -27.23 -3.12 13.22
C PHE A 592 -26.60 -1.79 12.80
N TRP A 593 -26.02 -1.09 13.76
CA TRP A 593 -25.39 0.22 13.59
C TRP A 593 -24.42 0.45 14.75
N THR A 594 -23.45 1.33 14.54
CA THR A 594 -22.47 1.71 15.57
C THR A 594 -22.72 3.13 16.05
N GLN A 595 -22.59 3.34 17.36
CA GLN A 595 -22.51 4.67 17.94
C GLN A 595 -21.07 5.17 18.07
N LYS A 596 -20.09 4.35 17.67
CA LYS A 596 -18.67 4.56 17.92
C LYS A 596 -17.92 4.94 16.65
N ARG A 597 -16.87 5.72 16.84
CA ARG A 597 -15.87 6.07 15.83
C ARG A 597 -14.47 5.92 16.42
N LEU A 598 -13.51 5.61 15.58
CA LEU A 598 -12.11 5.54 15.98
C LEU A 598 -11.56 6.97 16.10
N ALA A 599 -11.18 7.39 17.30
CA ALA A 599 -10.64 8.73 17.51
C ALA A 599 -9.12 8.77 17.38
N LYS A 600 -8.43 7.75 17.91
CA LYS A 600 -6.97 7.69 17.91
C LYS A 600 -6.47 6.25 17.95
N ILE A 601 -5.31 6.01 17.35
CA ILE A 601 -4.58 4.74 17.42
C ILE A 601 -3.24 5.02 18.07
N ARG A 602 -2.78 4.14 18.96
CA ARG A 602 -1.47 4.24 19.63
C ARG A 602 -0.73 2.91 19.54
N THR A 603 0.51 2.95 19.07
CA THR A 603 1.42 1.79 19.16
C THR A 603 2.25 1.92 20.43
N GLN A 604 2.44 0.80 21.12
CA GLN A 604 3.11 0.77 22.41
C GLN A 604 4.08 -0.39 22.52
N VAL A 605 5.16 -0.20 23.28
CA VAL A 605 6.12 -1.24 23.66
C VAL A 605 6.08 -1.51 25.14
N HIS A 606 6.20 -2.78 25.51
CA HIS A 606 6.35 -3.17 26.91
C HIS A 606 7.77 -2.85 27.38
N THR A 607 7.89 -2.12 28.49
CA THR A 607 9.17 -1.67 29.04
C THR A 607 9.64 -2.54 30.20
N THR A 608 10.93 -2.44 30.54
CA THR A 608 11.52 -3.15 31.69
C THR A 608 10.93 -2.73 33.04
N GLY A 609 10.22 -1.59 33.10
CA GLY A 609 9.45 -1.16 34.27
C GLY A 609 8.09 -1.86 34.43
N GLY A 610 7.72 -2.79 33.55
CA GLY A 610 6.46 -3.54 33.62
C GLY A 610 5.23 -2.79 33.09
N ALA A 611 5.44 -1.70 32.34
CA ALA A 611 4.38 -0.88 31.76
C ALA A 611 4.58 -0.69 30.25
N TYR A 612 3.50 -0.39 29.54
CA TYR A 612 3.53 -0.04 28.12
C TYR A 612 3.78 1.46 27.93
N SER A 613 4.63 1.81 26.97
CA SER A 613 4.94 3.20 26.59
C SER A 613 4.58 3.47 25.12
N ASP A 614 3.98 4.62 24.84
CA ASP A 614 3.61 5.06 23.49
C ASP A 614 4.84 5.26 22.59
N VAL A 615 4.74 4.83 21.33
CA VAL A 615 5.79 4.96 20.30
C VAL A 615 5.32 5.89 19.18
N GLU A 616 4.19 5.58 18.55
CA GLU A 616 3.54 6.42 17.55
C GLU A 616 2.03 6.48 17.80
N SER A 617 1.39 7.56 17.37
CA SER A 617 -0.05 7.66 17.35
C SER A 617 -0.60 8.35 16.11
N TRP A 618 -1.86 8.03 15.78
CA TRP A 618 -2.62 8.64 14.70
C TRP A 618 -3.94 9.16 15.25
N THR A 619 -4.15 10.47 15.20
CA THR A 619 -5.40 11.11 15.62
C THR A 619 -6.25 11.39 14.38
N LEU A 620 -7.53 11.01 14.43
CA LEU A 620 -8.47 11.13 13.31
C LEU A 620 -9.49 12.25 13.59
N ARG A 621 -9.57 13.21 12.69
CA ARG A 621 -10.52 14.32 12.73
C ARG A 621 -11.70 14.05 11.81
N HIS A 622 -12.90 14.07 12.38
CA HIS A 622 -14.14 13.76 11.67
C HIS A 622 -15.04 14.99 11.64
N GLU A 623 -15.83 15.13 10.58
CA GLU A 623 -16.91 16.11 10.46
C GLU A 623 -18.19 15.42 9.97
N TYR A 624 -19.34 16.03 10.24
CA TYR A 624 -20.64 15.60 9.75
C TYR A 624 -21.07 16.54 8.64
N LEU A 625 -21.17 16.03 7.41
CA LEU A 625 -21.37 16.86 6.22
C LEU A 625 -22.80 16.71 5.70
N ASP A 626 -23.52 17.83 5.57
CA ASP A 626 -24.89 17.86 5.09
C ASP A 626 -24.97 17.46 3.60
N ALA A 627 -25.62 16.31 3.31
CA ALA A 627 -25.78 15.84 1.93
C ALA A 627 -27.07 16.33 1.26
N GLY A 628 -27.86 17.19 1.93
CA GLY A 628 -29.14 17.70 1.46
C GLY A 628 -30.29 17.43 2.43
N VAL A 629 -30.16 17.79 3.70
CA VAL A 629 -31.22 17.58 4.71
C VAL A 629 -32.55 18.22 4.31
N ALA A 630 -32.51 19.35 3.59
CA ALA A 630 -33.69 20.03 3.06
C ALA A 630 -34.47 19.18 2.03
N THR A 631 -33.82 18.20 1.40
CA THR A 631 -34.41 17.23 0.46
C THR A 631 -34.52 15.82 1.05
N GLY A 632 -34.39 15.67 2.37
CA GLY A 632 -34.50 14.39 3.07
C GLY A 632 -33.23 13.53 3.08
N GLU A 633 -32.09 14.06 2.67
CA GLU A 633 -30.80 13.35 2.72
C GLU A 633 -30.16 13.39 4.12
N GLY A 634 -29.25 12.45 4.38
CA GLY A 634 -28.55 12.34 5.66
C GLY A 634 -27.37 13.30 5.83
N ILE A 635 -26.79 13.29 7.04
CA ILE A 635 -25.57 14.04 7.38
C ILE A 635 -24.47 13.04 7.81
N PRO A 636 -23.86 12.30 6.86
CA PRO A 636 -22.91 11.24 7.20
C PRO A 636 -21.60 11.77 7.81
N MET A 637 -20.97 10.95 8.66
CA MET A 637 -19.63 11.20 9.18
C MET A 637 -18.57 11.01 8.08
N PHE A 638 -17.70 12.00 7.92
CA PHE A 638 -16.61 12.02 6.95
C PHE A 638 -15.26 12.25 7.66
N LEU A 639 -14.24 11.46 7.29
CA LEU A 639 -12.88 11.66 7.80
C LEU A 639 -12.25 12.87 7.10
N ARG A 640 -11.96 13.94 7.85
CA ARG A 640 -11.37 15.17 7.31
C ARG A 640 -9.87 15.23 7.45
N GLY A 641 -9.29 14.53 8.42
CA GLY A 641 -7.83 14.47 8.49
C GLY A 641 -7.25 13.47 9.45
N ILE A 642 -5.96 13.20 9.23
CA ILE A 642 -5.13 12.27 10.00
C ILE A 642 -3.87 13.01 10.43
N THR A 643 -3.60 13.03 11.73
CA THR A 643 -2.36 13.58 12.29
C THR A 643 -1.54 12.46 12.93
N ARG A 644 -0.35 12.18 12.38
CA ARG A 644 0.63 11.25 12.98
C ARG A 644 1.50 11.99 13.98
N THR A 645 1.73 11.38 15.15
CA THR A 645 2.63 11.90 16.20
C THR A 645 3.60 10.82 16.65
N GLY A 646 4.89 11.14 16.70
CA GLY A 646 5.92 10.31 17.33
C GLY A 646 6.10 10.65 18.80
N HIS A 647 6.16 9.63 19.65
CA HIS A 647 6.18 9.74 21.12
C HIS A 647 7.54 9.39 21.76
N VAL A 648 8.63 9.33 20.98
CA VAL A 648 9.97 8.96 21.49
C VAL A 648 10.56 10.08 22.36
N THR A 649 10.10 10.17 23.60
CA THR A 649 10.55 11.11 24.63
C THR A 649 11.69 10.54 25.48
N THR A 650 11.83 9.21 25.51
CA THR A 650 12.87 8.48 26.27
C THR A 650 14.29 8.71 25.75
N ALA A 651 14.46 9.25 24.54
CA ALA A 651 15.74 9.70 23.99
C ALA A 651 16.02 11.22 24.23
N GLY A 652 15.24 11.87 25.11
CA GLY A 652 15.37 13.31 25.41
C GLY A 652 14.67 14.24 24.41
N GLY A 653 13.86 13.68 23.50
CA GLY A 653 13.04 14.43 22.55
C GLY A 653 11.70 14.88 23.14
N VAL A 654 11.03 15.82 22.46
CA VAL A 654 9.61 16.14 22.69
C VAL A 654 8.76 15.43 21.65
N GLU A 655 7.49 15.19 21.93
CA GLU A 655 6.54 14.68 20.94
C GLU A 655 6.54 15.58 19.69
N LYS A 656 6.46 14.96 18.52
CA LYS A 656 6.43 15.66 17.23
C LYS A 656 5.31 15.12 16.36
N SER A 657 4.49 16.03 15.85
CA SER A 657 3.44 15.73 14.90
C SER A 657 3.84 16.15 13.50
N ASP A 658 3.50 15.32 12.52
CA ASP A 658 3.55 15.72 11.12
C ASP A 658 2.41 16.71 10.82
N PRO A 659 2.50 17.51 9.74
CA PRO A 659 1.33 18.20 9.21
C PRO A 659 0.18 17.22 8.93
N GLU A 660 -1.06 17.67 9.16
CA GLU A 660 -2.24 16.82 8.96
C GLU A 660 -2.43 16.47 7.48
N VAL A 661 -2.68 15.19 7.19
CA VAL A 661 -3.22 14.78 5.89
C VAL A 661 -4.70 15.18 5.87
N VAL A 662 -5.11 15.99 4.89
CA VAL A 662 -6.48 16.54 4.82
C VAL A 662 -7.24 15.96 3.63
N PHE A 663 -8.48 15.53 3.86
CA PHE A 663 -9.40 15.09 2.82
C PHE A 663 -10.50 16.13 2.60
N ASP A 664 -10.73 16.46 1.34
CA ASP A 664 -11.76 17.40 0.90
C ASP A 664 -12.67 16.74 -0.14
N PRO A 665 -14.00 16.68 0.10
CA PRO A 665 -14.95 16.11 -0.84
C PRO A 665 -15.48 17.12 -1.87
N GLY A 666 -15.02 18.37 -1.82
CA GLY A 666 -15.48 19.50 -2.63
C GLY A 666 -16.79 20.11 -2.16
N ALA A 667 -17.42 20.89 -3.02
CA ALA A 667 -18.61 21.67 -2.68
C ALA A 667 -19.91 20.84 -2.63
N ASP A 668 -20.07 19.89 -3.54
CA ASP A 668 -21.33 19.17 -3.72
C ASP A 668 -21.16 17.64 -3.59
N PRO A 669 -22.11 16.95 -2.91
CA PRO A 669 -22.22 15.49 -2.92
C PRO A 669 -22.69 14.99 -4.30
N LEU A 670 -22.53 13.70 -4.57
CA LEU A 670 -23.02 13.06 -5.81
C LEU A 670 -24.19 12.10 -5.50
N PRO A 671 -25.24 12.07 -6.33
CA PRO A 671 -26.40 11.19 -6.13
C PRO A 671 -26.05 9.73 -6.44
N ASN A 672 -26.36 8.80 -5.54
CA ASN A 672 -26.21 7.38 -5.83
C ASN A 672 -27.37 6.82 -6.66
N ARG A 673 -28.58 7.35 -6.49
CA ARG A 673 -29.78 6.92 -7.19
C ARG A 673 -30.00 7.76 -8.45
N VAL A 674 -30.46 7.15 -9.53
CA VAL A 674 -30.96 7.86 -10.70
C VAL A 674 -32.29 8.50 -10.33
N ASP A 675 -32.24 9.77 -9.91
CA ASP A 675 -33.39 10.43 -9.31
C ASP A 675 -34.57 10.60 -10.30
N ASN A 676 -35.77 10.41 -9.77
CA ASN A 676 -37.03 10.73 -10.43
C ASN A 676 -37.85 11.59 -9.48
N PRO A 677 -37.93 12.91 -9.75
CA PRO A 677 -38.61 13.86 -8.86
C PRO A 677 -40.09 13.55 -8.57
N ASN A 678 -40.72 12.67 -9.34
CA ASN A 678 -42.15 12.33 -9.21
C ASN A 678 -42.41 11.09 -8.33
N ASP A 679 -41.38 10.43 -7.78
CA ASP A 679 -41.57 9.21 -6.99
C ASP A 679 -41.39 9.37 -5.47
N ASN A 680 -41.16 10.60 -5.01
CA ASN A 680 -40.98 10.96 -3.60
C ASN A 680 -39.85 10.18 -2.90
N ARG A 681 -38.83 9.74 -3.62
CA ARG A 681 -37.61 9.13 -3.06
C ARG A 681 -36.44 10.11 -3.16
N THR A 682 -35.47 9.96 -2.28
CA THR A 682 -34.26 10.80 -2.28
C THR A 682 -33.26 10.32 -3.33
N ALA A 683 -32.30 11.17 -3.71
CA ALA A 683 -31.25 10.85 -4.67
C ALA A 683 -30.11 10.01 -4.03
N LEU A 684 -30.14 9.83 -2.70
CA LEU A 684 -29.13 9.13 -1.90
C LEU A 684 -27.76 9.79 -2.08
N ASN A 685 -27.71 11.10 -1.87
CA ASN A 685 -26.51 11.91 -2.03
C ASN A 685 -25.37 11.45 -1.09
N ARG A 686 -24.17 11.30 -1.65
CA ARG A 686 -22.96 10.90 -0.91
C ARG A 686 -21.71 11.68 -1.29
N TRP A 687 -20.94 12.03 -0.27
CA TRP A 687 -19.64 12.67 -0.41
C TRP A 687 -18.58 11.69 -0.89
N ARG A 688 -17.67 12.16 -1.75
CA ARG A 688 -16.53 11.40 -2.27
C ARG A 688 -15.29 12.29 -2.24
N ILE A 689 -14.13 11.74 -1.91
CA ILE A 689 -12.87 12.49 -1.91
C ILE A 689 -12.61 13.09 -3.31
N LYS A 690 -12.43 14.41 -3.37
CA LYS A 690 -12.00 15.14 -4.57
C LYS A 690 -10.60 15.72 -4.42
N THR A 691 -10.13 15.96 -3.21
CA THR A 691 -8.76 16.43 -2.97
C THR A 691 -8.18 15.81 -1.70
N ILE A 692 -6.90 15.42 -1.77
CA ILE A 692 -6.10 14.99 -0.62
C ILE A 692 -4.91 15.94 -0.52
N THR A 693 -4.72 16.60 0.62
CA THR A 693 -3.49 17.30 0.94
C THR A 693 -2.62 16.39 1.81
N THR A 694 -1.42 16.05 1.36
CA THR A 694 -0.50 15.14 2.07
C THR A 694 0.21 15.86 3.22
N GLU A 695 0.92 15.10 4.05
CA GLU A 695 1.76 15.62 5.14
C GLU A 695 2.90 16.52 4.66
N THR A 696 3.29 16.41 3.38
CA THR A 696 4.27 17.29 2.74
C THR A 696 3.65 18.54 2.12
N GLY A 697 2.32 18.65 2.15
CA GLY A 697 1.55 19.72 1.54
C GLY A 697 1.23 19.51 0.06
N ALA A 698 1.63 18.41 -0.58
CA ALA A 698 1.26 18.10 -1.96
C ALA A 698 -0.25 17.82 -2.07
N GLN A 699 -0.86 18.10 -3.21
CA GLN A 699 -2.28 17.87 -3.45
C GLN A 699 -2.53 16.80 -4.51
N ILE A 700 -3.43 15.86 -4.21
CA ILE A 700 -3.93 14.87 -5.16
C ILE A 700 -5.40 15.20 -5.43
N LEU A 701 -5.72 15.59 -6.65
CA LEU A 701 -7.06 15.97 -7.08
C LEU A 701 -7.68 14.84 -7.92
N VAL A 702 -8.89 14.42 -7.57
CA VAL A 702 -9.60 13.30 -8.21
C VAL A 702 -10.82 13.83 -8.95
N GLY A 703 -10.84 13.64 -10.27
CA GLY A 703 -11.96 13.99 -11.15
C GLY A 703 -12.72 12.74 -11.58
N TYR A 704 -14.00 12.64 -11.19
CA TYR A 704 -14.90 11.56 -11.61
C TYR A 704 -15.63 11.90 -12.91
N LYS A 705 -16.02 10.88 -13.70
CA LYS A 705 -16.94 11.05 -14.84
C LYS A 705 -18.32 11.53 -14.34
N PRO A 706 -19.05 12.33 -15.13
CA PRO A 706 -20.44 12.67 -14.84
C PRO A 706 -21.36 11.46 -14.94
N ALA A 707 -22.54 11.55 -14.33
CA ALA A 707 -23.59 10.53 -14.44
C ALA A 707 -24.10 10.39 -15.89
N GLU A 708 -24.34 9.16 -16.35
CA GLU A 708 -24.74 8.84 -17.73
C GLU A 708 -26.24 8.51 -17.90
N CYS A 709 -26.96 8.35 -16.80
CA CYS A 709 -28.35 7.90 -16.79
C CYS A 709 -29.26 8.97 -16.20
N THR A 710 -30.50 9.01 -16.69
CA THR A 710 -31.60 9.79 -16.11
C THR A 710 -32.82 8.88 -16.08
N SER A 711 -33.83 9.24 -15.29
CA SER A 711 -35.08 8.47 -15.21
C SER A 711 -35.78 8.31 -16.56
N GLY A 712 -35.54 9.22 -17.52
CA GLY A 712 -36.05 9.13 -18.89
C GLY A 712 -35.13 8.44 -19.90
N ALA A 713 -33.91 8.02 -19.51
CA ALA A 713 -32.89 7.50 -20.43
C ALA A 713 -32.10 6.31 -19.85
N LEU A 714 -32.82 5.35 -19.28
CA LEU A 714 -32.30 4.12 -18.68
C LEU A 714 -31.98 3.06 -19.75
N PRO A 715 -30.88 2.30 -19.60
CA PRO A 715 -30.57 1.19 -20.50
C PRO A 715 -31.41 -0.06 -20.17
N THR A 716 -31.34 -1.07 -21.03
CA THR A 716 -31.97 -2.38 -20.77
C THR A 716 -31.06 -3.20 -19.84
N PRO A 717 -31.55 -3.77 -18.71
CA PRO A 717 -30.71 -4.46 -17.71
C PRO A 717 -29.70 -5.47 -18.28
N HIS A 718 -30.16 -6.45 -19.07
CA HIS A 718 -29.33 -7.54 -19.57
C HIS A 718 -28.38 -7.15 -20.72
N SER A 719 -28.50 -5.94 -21.28
CA SER A 719 -27.64 -5.42 -22.34
C SER A 719 -27.10 -4.04 -21.99
N ASN A 720 -26.97 -3.75 -20.69
CA ASN A 720 -26.60 -2.46 -20.16
C ASN A 720 -25.15 -2.11 -20.51
N ASP A 721 -24.97 -0.94 -21.13
CA ASP A 721 -23.70 -0.39 -21.60
C ASP A 721 -23.35 0.96 -20.94
N LYS A 722 -24.06 1.35 -19.87
CA LYS A 722 -23.87 2.63 -19.17
C LYS A 722 -23.36 2.45 -17.76
N LEU A 723 -22.82 3.54 -17.20
CA LEU A 723 -22.43 3.64 -15.78
C LEU A 723 -23.62 3.90 -14.84
N CYS A 724 -24.65 3.08 -14.97
CA CYS A 724 -25.70 2.93 -13.98
C CYS A 724 -26.19 1.49 -13.98
N PHE A 725 -26.82 1.04 -12.89
CA PHE A 725 -27.23 -0.36 -12.76
C PHE A 725 -28.60 -0.49 -12.09
N PRO A 726 -29.37 -1.53 -12.46
CA PRO A 726 -30.63 -1.81 -11.82
C PRO A 726 -30.42 -2.56 -10.50
N GLN A 727 -31.22 -2.23 -9.49
CA GLN A 727 -31.32 -2.99 -8.25
C GLN A 727 -32.75 -2.90 -7.71
N TYR A 728 -33.28 -3.98 -7.13
CA TYR A 728 -34.55 -3.90 -6.43
C TYR A 728 -34.40 -3.11 -5.14
N TYR A 729 -35.24 -2.08 -4.98
CA TYR A 729 -35.19 -1.16 -3.87
C TYR A 729 -36.59 -0.69 -3.49
N ALA A 730 -36.84 -0.57 -2.18
CA ALA A 730 -37.99 0.14 -1.64
C ALA A 730 -37.61 0.80 -0.30
N PRO A 731 -38.22 1.96 0.01
CA PRO A 731 -38.35 2.42 1.38
C PRO A 731 -39.03 1.37 2.27
N GLU A 732 -38.77 1.44 3.56
CA GLU A 732 -39.37 0.54 4.54
C GLU A 732 -40.91 0.52 4.45
N GLY A 733 -41.49 -0.68 4.56
CA GLY A 733 -42.94 -0.90 4.46
C GLY A 733 -43.52 -0.94 3.05
N MET A 734 -42.70 -0.76 2.00
CA MET A 734 -43.13 -0.84 0.61
C MET A 734 -42.57 -2.07 -0.12
N THR A 735 -43.28 -2.54 -1.15
CA THR A 735 -42.79 -3.61 -2.03
C THR A 735 -41.61 -3.12 -2.86
N PRO A 736 -40.44 -3.80 -2.83
CA PRO A 736 -39.29 -3.45 -3.66
C PRO A 736 -39.64 -3.41 -5.15
N THR A 737 -39.35 -2.28 -5.79
CA THR A 737 -39.46 -2.06 -7.23
C THR A 737 -38.07 -2.03 -7.86
N LEU A 738 -37.97 -2.34 -9.16
CA LEU A 738 -36.71 -2.17 -9.87
C LEU A 738 -36.37 -0.67 -9.97
N ASP A 739 -35.24 -0.27 -9.43
CA ASP A 739 -34.75 1.10 -9.41
C ASP A 739 -33.33 1.15 -10.01
N TRP A 740 -32.79 2.35 -10.24
CA TRP A 740 -31.50 2.53 -10.91
C TRP A 740 -30.53 3.37 -10.10
N PHE A 741 -29.26 3.00 -10.14
CA PHE A 741 -28.18 3.61 -9.35
C PHE A 741 -26.98 3.96 -10.22
N HIS A 742 -26.31 5.07 -9.91
CA HIS A 742 -25.12 5.56 -10.62
C HIS A 742 -23.85 4.81 -10.20
N LYS A 743 -22.94 4.65 -11.17
CA LYS A 743 -21.57 4.21 -10.93
C LYS A 743 -20.61 5.34 -11.27
N TYR A 744 -19.76 5.76 -10.33
CA TYR A 744 -18.80 6.84 -10.57
C TYR A 744 -17.39 6.31 -10.72
N VAL A 745 -16.83 6.53 -11.91
CA VAL A 745 -15.46 6.11 -12.25
C VAL A 745 -14.55 7.32 -12.39
N VAL A 746 -13.28 7.17 -12.06
CA VAL A 746 -12.29 8.25 -12.19
C VAL A 746 -12.02 8.51 -13.67
N ALA A 747 -12.06 9.78 -14.07
CA ALA A 747 -11.64 10.24 -15.39
C ALA A 747 -10.20 10.77 -15.38
N LYS A 748 -9.80 11.44 -14.29
CA LYS A 748 -8.51 12.11 -14.17
C LYS A 748 -8.03 12.17 -12.71
N VAL A 749 -6.73 12.02 -12.51
CA VAL A 749 -6.05 12.38 -11.26
C VAL A 749 -4.95 13.41 -11.57
N THR A 750 -4.90 14.48 -10.79
CA THR A 750 -3.83 15.48 -10.87
C THR A 750 -3.06 15.52 -9.56
N ALA A 751 -1.74 15.31 -9.60
CA ALA A 751 -0.86 15.47 -8.46
C ALA A 751 -0.06 16.78 -8.59
N ASN A 752 -0.25 17.68 -7.64
CA ASN A 752 0.44 18.97 -7.55
C ASN A 752 1.44 18.94 -6.39
N ASP A 753 2.68 19.30 -6.67
CA ASP A 753 3.60 19.73 -5.62
C ASP A 753 3.41 21.24 -5.40
N ASN A 754 3.25 21.63 -4.15
CA ASN A 754 3.05 23.02 -3.74
C ASN A 754 4.37 23.78 -3.53
N ALA A 755 5.52 23.16 -3.84
CA ALA A 755 6.79 23.85 -4.01
C ALA A 755 6.74 24.83 -5.20
N ALA A 756 7.41 25.97 -5.08
CA ALA A 756 7.43 26.96 -6.17
C ALA A 756 8.16 26.40 -7.40
N GLY A 757 7.49 26.38 -8.55
CA GLY A 757 8.08 26.03 -9.85
C GLY A 757 7.94 24.56 -10.29
N SER A 758 7.18 23.73 -9.58
CA SER A 758 6.87 22.35 -9.99
C SER A 758 5.65 22.29 -10.93
N GLU A 759 5.76 21.48 -11.98
CA GLU A 759 4.64 21.16 -12.87
C GLU A 759 3.74 20.06 -12.28
N SER A 760 2.43 20.18 -12.47
CA SER A 760 1.47 19.15 -12.10
C SER A 760 1.68 17.86 -12.89
N GLN A 761 1.54 16.71 -12.24
CA GLN A 761 1.44 15.43 -12.95
C GLN A 761 -0.03 15.08 -13.17
N GLU A 762 -0.42 14.88 -14.42
CA GLU A 762 -1.79 14.49 -14.78
C GLU A 762 -1.82 13.05 -15.26
N THR A 763 -2.79 12.28 -14.77
CA THR A 763 -3.09 10.92 -15.21
C THR A 763 -4.53 10.87 -15.68
N TYR A 764 -4.76 10.40 -16.90
CA TYR A 764 -6.06 10.24 -17.53
C TYR A 764 -6.41 8.77 -17.66
N TYR A 765 -7.70 8.46 -17.50
CA TYR A 765 -8.25 7.11 -17.61
C TYR A 765 -9.31 7.10 -18.71
N ASP A 766 -8.95 6.55 -19.86
CA ASP A 766 -9.86 6.40 -20.99
C ASP A 766 -10.38 4.96 -21.01
N TYR A 767 -11.66 4.79 -20.77
CA TYR A 767 -12.35 3.51 -20.86
C TYR A 767 -12.78 3.31 -22.31
N LEU A 768 -12.13 2.38 -23.01
CA LEU A 768 -12.25 2.24 -24.47
C LEU A 768 -13.41 1.32 -24.88
N ASP A 769 -13.88 0.49 -23.95
CA ASP A 769 -15.09 -0.33 -24.11
C ASP A 769 -16.23 0.16 -23.20
N THR A 770 -17.42 -0.40 -23.37
CA THR A 770 -18.55 -0.20 -22.46
C THR A 770 -18.38 -1.02 -21.17
N PRO A 771 -18.92 -0.53 -20.02
CA PRO A 771 -18.94 -1.30 -18.78
C PRO A 771 -19.78 -2.57 -18.95
N ALA A 772 -19.43 -3.64 -18.23
CA ALA A 772 -20.22 -4.86 -18.18
C ALA A 772 -20.95 -5.01 -16.85
N TRP A 773 -22.17 -5.56 -16.93
CA TRP A 773 -23.03 -5.89 -15.81
C TRP A 773 -23.52 -7.33 -15.95
N HIS A 774 -23.28 -8.14 -14.91
CA HIS A 774 -23.62 -9.55 -14.87
C HIS A 774 -24.86 -9.78 -13.99
N TYR A 775 -25.61 -10.84 -14.28
CA TYR A 775 -26.73 -11.24 -13.44
C TYR A 775 -26.25 -11.64 -12.04
N ASP A 776 -26.90 -11.15 -11.01
CA ASP A 776 -26.55 -11.48 -9.62
C ASP A 776 -26.72 -12.99 -9.37
N ASP A 777 -25.62 -13.65 -9.03
CA ASP A 777 -25.50 -15.06 -8.72
C ASP A 777 -25.36 -15.33 -7.21
N SER A 778 -25.34 -14.26 -6.39
CA SER A 778 -25.20 -14.38 -4.94
C SER A 778 -26.40 -15.09 -4.35
N GLU A 779 -26.09 -16.06 -3.50
CA GLU A 779 -27.12 -16.76 -2.74
C GLU A 779 -27.66 -15.93 -1.59
N LEU A 780 -27.11 -14.74 -1.32
CA LEU A 780 -27.62 -13.80 -0.34
C LEU A 780 -28.77 -12.94 -0.89
N VAL A 781 -28.88 -12.83 -2.22
CA VAL A 781 -29.96 -12.11 -2.89
C VAL A 781 -31.08 -13.09 -3.25
N LYS A 782 -32.32 -12.74 -2.89
CA LYS A 782 -33.52 -13.51 -3.25
C LYS A 782 -33.63 -13.66 -4.76
N GLU A 783 -33.99 -14.85 -5.22
CA GLU A 783 -34.02 -15.17 -6.66
C GLU A 783 -34.88 -14.20 -7.48
N ASP A 784 -36.02 -13.78 -6.94
CA ASP A 784 -36.95 -12.81 -7.57
C ASP A 784 -36.47 -11.34 -7.48
N LYS A 785 -35.37 -11.09 -6.77
CA LYS A 785 -34.72 -9.77 -6.63
C LYS A 785 -33.35 -9.69 -7.31
N ARG A 786 -32.88 -10.78 -7.93
CA ARG A 786 -31.65 -10.79 -8.73
C ARG A 786 -31.88 -10.11 -10.07
N THR A 787 -30.94 -9.27 -10.46
CA THR A 787 -30.93 -8.54 -11.73
C THR A 787 -29.49 -8.36 -12.22
N TRP A 788 -29.28 -7.74 -13.38
CA TRP A 788 -27.96 -7.44 -13.95
C TRP A 788 -27.33 -6.22 -13.26
N GLY A 789 -27.14 -6.31 -11.94
CA GLY A 789 -26.56 -5.25 -11.10
C GLY A 789 -25.10 -5.48 -10.72
N GLN A 790 -24.53 -6.66 -11.02
CA GLN A 790 -23.17 -7.01 -10.62
C GLN A 790 -22.15 -6.40 -11.58
N TYR A 791 -21.39 -5.40 -11.12
CA TYR A 791 -20.41 -4.70 -11.95
C TYR A 791 -19.20 -5.59 -12.29
N ARG A 792 -18.91 -5.78 -13.59
CA ARG A 792 -17.77 -6.56 -14.10
C ARG A 792 -16.69 -5.69 -14.75
N GLY A 793 -16.79 -4.37 -14.60
CA GLY A 793 -15.77 -3.43 -15.05
C GLY A 793 -15.70 -3.27 -16.58
N PHE A 794 -14.56 -2.75 -17.03
CA PHE A 794 -14.22 -2.50 -18.42
C PHE A 794 -13.28 -3.58 -18.97
N GLY A 795 -13.44 -3.91 -20.25
CA GLY A 795 -12.61 -4.90 -20.94
C GLY A 795 -11.28 -4.32 -21.38
N HIS A 796 -11.28 -3.07 -21.87
CA HIS A 796 -10.09 -2.37 -22.38
C HIS A 796 -10.01 -0.95 -21.82
N VAL A 797 -8.87 -0.62 -21.22
CA VAL A 797 -8.63 0.68 -20.58
C VAL A 797 -7.26 1.22 -20.95
N ARG A 798 -7.20 2.50 -21.27
CA ARG A 798 -5.97 3.24 -21.54
C ARG A 798 -5.70 4.24 -20.42
N VAL A 799 -4.49 4.21 -19.88
CA VAL A 799 -3.99 5.15 -18.88
C VAL A 799 -2.92 6.02 -19.51
N ARG A 800 -3.11 7.34 -19.51
CA ARG A 800 -2.15 8.32 -20.05
C ARG A 800 -1.60 9.20 -18.94
N LYS A 801 -0.28 9.31 -18.82
CA LYS A 801 0.40 10.15 -17.82
C LYS A 801 1.18 11.27 -18.51
N GLY A 802 1.00 12.51 -18.04
CA GLY A 802 1.54 13.75 -18.60
C GLY A 802 0.45 14.67 -19.15
N PHE A 803 0.77 15.94 -19.39
CA PHE A 803 -0.18 16.90 -19.97
C PHE A 803 -0.59 16.52 -21.39
N THR A 804 -1.83 16.82 -21.77
CA THR A 804 -2.34 16.56 -23.13
C THR A 804 -1.63 17.33 -24.23
N THR A 805 -1.02 18.47 -23.89
CA THR A 805 -0.22 19.30 -24.81
C THR A 805 1.25 18.90 -24.86
N GLY A 806 1.68 17.97 -24.01
CA GLY A 806 3.07 17.50 -23.90
C GLY A 806 3.25 16.04 -24.32
N VAL A 807 4.41 15.48 -23.99
CA VAL A 807 4.68 14.04 -24.19
C VAL A 807 3.92 13.25 -23.12
N GLN A 808 3.18 12.23 -23.53
CA GLN A 808 2.45 11.35 -22.63
C GLN A 808 3.05 9.94 -22.65
N LEU A 809 3.17 9.34 -21.46
CA LEU A 809 3.35 7.91 -21.29
C LEU A 809 1.98 7.24 -21.35
N THR A 810 1.82 6.21 -22.16
CA THR A 810 0.53 5.54 -22.34
C THR A 810 0.67 4.04 -22.08
N ASN A 811 -0.20 3.50 -21.25
CA ASN A 811 -0.36 2.07 -21.06
C ASN A 811 -1.80 1.66 -21.36
N GLU A 812 -1.97 0.52 -22.00
CA GLU A 812 -3.27 -0.11 -22.23
C GLU A 812 -3.35 -1.44 -21.48
N SER A 813 -4.53 -1.77 -20.97
CA SER A 813 -4.79 -3.02 -20.26
C SER A 813 -6.09 -3.65 -20.75
N TRP A 814 -6.05 -4.96 -20.97
CA TRP A 814 -7.20 -5.79 -21.28
C TRP A 814 -7.49 -6.74 -20.13
N PHE A 815 -8.76 -6.94 -19.84
CA PHE A 815 -9.23 -7.77 -18.73
C PHE A 815 -10.27 -8.77 -19.19
N LEU A 816 -10.22 -9.96 -18.60
CA LEU A 816 -11.34 -10.90 -18.59
C LEU A 816 -12.36 -10.40 -17.56
N ARG A 817 -13.62 -10.35 -17.95
CA ARG A 817 -14.72 -9.80 -17.16
C ARG A 817 -15.58 -10.90 -16.54
N GLY A 818 -15.51 -12.12 -17.05
CA GLY A 818 -16.30 -13.25 -16.58
C GLY A 818 -17.73 -13.23 -17.09
N MET A 819 -17.95 -12.81 -18.34
CA MET A 819 -19.30 -12.64 -18.93
C MET A 819 -19.84 -13.90 -19.64
N ASP A 820 -19.02 -14.93 -19.83
CA ASP A 820 -19.47 -16.19 -20.40
C ASP A 820 -20.36 -16.95 -19.40
N GLY A 821 -21.45 -17.52 -19.89
CA GLY A 821 -22.47 -18.19 -19.08
C GLY A 821 -23.47 -17.23 -18.40
N ASP A 822 -23.35 -15.91 -18.59
CA ASP A 822 -24.27 -14.93 -18.02
C ASP A 822 -25.72 -15.18 -18.47
N LYS A 823 -26.66 -15.05 -17.54
CA LYS A 823 -28.08 -15.30 -17.79
C LYS A 823 -28.60 -14.33 -18.85
N GLN A 824 -29.40 -14.83 -19.79
CA GLN A 824 -30.12 -14.00 -20.77
C GLN A 824 -31.62 -14.28 -20.75
N PRO A 825 -32.47 -13.28 -21.07
CA PRO A 825 -33.93 -13.47 -21.13
C PRO A 825 -34.38 -14.54 -22.13
N SER A 826 -33.58 -14.83 -23.16
CA SER A 826 -33.84 -15.87 -24.16
C SER A 826 -33.76 -17.30 -23.59
N GLY A 827 -33.16 -17.48 -22.40
CA GLY A 827 -32.88 -18.78 -21.80
C GLY A 827 -31.56 -19.41 -22.26
N THR A 828 -30.95 -18.93 -23.34
CA THR A 828 -29.60 -19.32 -23.77
C THR A 828 -28.57 -18.44 -23.06
N PRO A 829 -27.66 -18.99 -22.25
CA PRO A 829 -26.60 -18.21 -21.62
C PRO A 829 -25.73 -17.48 -22.64
N ARG A 830 -25.12 -16.38 -22.23
CA ARG A 830 -24.20 -15.62 -23.07
C ARG A 830 -22.97 -16.47 -23.40
N ASP A 831 -22.53 -16.41 -24.65
CA ASP A 831 -21.31 -17.05 -25.15
C ASP A 831 -20.29 -15.94 -25.45
N VAL A 832 -19.21 -15.85 -24.66
CA VAL A 832 -18.24 -14.74 -24.74
C VAL A 832 -16.81 -15.25 -24.81
N TRP A 833 -16.11 -14.81 -25.84
CA TRP A 833 -14.69 -15.10 -26.06
C TRP A 833 -13.91 -13.80 -26.24
N VAL A 834 -12.73 -13.73 -25.64
CA VAL A 834 -11.82 -12.59 -25.72
C VAL A 834 -10.51 -13.05 -26.37
N SER A 835 -10.04 -12.27 -27.34
CA SER A 835 -8.78 -12.56 -28.03
C SER A 835 -7.60 -11.84 -27.39
N ASP A 836 -6.45 -12.53 -27.32
CA ASP A 836 -5.17 -11.92 -26.95
C ASP A 836 -4.42 -11.33 -28.16
N ALA A 837 -3.28 -10.67 -27.92
CA ALA A 837 -2.40 -10.10 -28.95
C ALA A 837 -1.97 -11.07 -30.08
N TRP A 838 -2.01 -12.38 -29.84
CA TRP A 838 -1.59 -13.43 -30.78
C TRP A 838 -2.78 -14.09 -31.50
N GLY A 839 -4.01 -13.61 -31.25
CA GLY A 839 -5.22 -14.18 -31.81
C GLY A 839 -5.66 -15.47 -31.14
N ASN A 840 -5.11 -15.83 -29.97
CA ASN A 840 -5.67 -16.93 -29.19
C ASN A 840 -6.99 -16.47 -28.58
N SER A 841 -8.00 -17.34 -28.64
CA SER A 841 -9.31 -17.08 -28.08
C SER A 841 -9.43 -17.71 -26.70
N ILE A 842 -9.84 -16.91 -25.72
CA ILE A 842 -10.05 -17.35 -24.34
C ILE A 842 -11.52 -17.13 -23.99
N GLU A 843 -12.18 -18.18 -23.51
CA GLU A 843 -13.54 -18.10 -22.98
C GLU A 843 -13.54 -17.15 -21.78
N ASP A 844 -14.42 -16.15 -21.76
CA ASP A 844 -14.53 -15.18 -20.67
C ASP A 844 -15.27 -15.77 -19.47
N HIS A 845 -14.81 -16.93 -19.03
CA HIS A 845 -15.42 -17.73 -17.96
C HIS A 845 -15.50 -16.92 -16.65
N GLN A 846 -16.61 -17.02 -15.92
CA GLN A 846 -16.88 -16.29 -14.67
C GLN A 846 -15.71 -16.26 -13.66
N ALA A 847 -14.95 -17.35 -13.58
CA ALA A 847 -13.79 -17.50 -12.69
C ALA A 847 -12.63 -16.55 -13.02
N TYR A 848 -12.60 -15.99 -14.23
CA TYR A 848 -11.56 -15.07 -14.68
C TYR A 848 -11.93 -13.60 -14.45
N SER A 849 -13.10 -13.30 -13.89
CA SER A 849 -13.52 -11.93 -13.62
C SER A 849 -12.45 -11.16 -12.85
N GLY A 850 -11.97 -10.05 -13.44
CA GLY A 850 -10.90 -9.25 -12.82
C GLY A 850 -9.49 -9.55 -13.29
N THR A 851 -9.29 -10.64 -14.04
CA THR A 851 -7.96 -11.09 -14.45
C THR A 851 -7.44 -10.23 -15.59
N ALA A 852 -6.24 -9.66 -15.42
CA ALA A 852 -5.55 -8.95 -16.50
C ALA A 852 -5.09 -9.95 -17.57
N LEU A 853 -5.67 -9.85 -18.76
CA LEU A 853 -5.30 -10.66 -19.92
C LEU A 853 -4.05 -10.12 -20.58
N GLU A 854 -3.95 -8.80 -20.74
CA GLU A 854 -2.90 -8.18 -21.52
C GLU A 854 -2.57 -6.78 -21.02
N GLN A 855 -1.29 -6.40 -21.07
CA GLN A 855 -0.84 -5.04 -20.85
C GLN A 855 0.11 -4.62 -21.98
N ARG A 856 -0.04 -3.37 -22.46
CA ARG A 856 0.84 -2.78 -23.49
C ARG A 856 1.34 -1.41 -23.06
N THR A 857 2.58 -1.10 -23.36
CA THR A 857 3.10 0.27 -23.37
C THR A 857 3.05 0.80 -24.80
N VAL A 858 2.52 2.01 -24.97
CA VAL A 858 2.27 2.65 -26.27
C VAL A 858 3.17 3.87 -26.44
N ASN A 859 3.68 4.08 -27.66
CA ASN A 859 4.51 5.23 -27.99
C ASN A 859 3.66 6.51 -28.09
N GLY A 860 3.81 7.43 -27.15
CA GLY A 860 2.98 8.64 -27.08
C GLY A 860 1.51 8.34 -26.78
N ALA A 861 0.61 9.30 -27.05
CA ALA A 861 -0.81 9.18 -26.67
C ALA A 861 -1.61 8.18 -27.54
N ASN A 862 -1.24 8.00 -28.81
CA ASN A 862 -1.98 7.20 -29.81
C ASN A 862 -1.05 6.46 -30.80
N GLY A 863 0.23 6.28 -30.47
CA GLY A 863 1.17 5.61 -31.38
C GLY A 863 1.06 4.09 -31.36
N LEU A 864 2.07 3.43 -31.91
CA LEU A 864 2.15 1.97 -31.93
C LEU A 864 2.58 1.44 -30.56
N TRP A 865 2.18 0.21 -30.23
CA TRP A 865 2.67 -0.46 -29.03
C TRP A 865 4.17 -0.73 -29.15
N VAL A 866 4.90 -0.54 -28.04
CA VAL A 866 6.35 -0.72 -27.96
C VAL A 866 6.68 -2.06 -27.33
N SER A 867 5.99 -2.40 -26.24
CA SER A 867 6.11 -3.67 -25.54
C SER A 867 4.78 -4.07 -24.92
N GLY A 868 4.66 -5.34 -24.56
CA GLY A 868 3.53 -5.83 -23.80
C GLY A 868 3.76 -7.18 -23.16
N THR A 869 2.79 -7.57 -22.36
CA THR A 869 2.72 -8.84 -21.64
C THR A 869 1.32 -9.40 -21.77
N VAL A 870 1.20 -10.67 -22.17
CA VAL A 870 -0.05 -11.44 -22.09
C VAL A 870 0.05 -12.48 -20.98
N ASN A 871 -1.00 -12.55 -20.17
CA ASN A 871 -1.20 -13.54 -19.13
C ASN A 871 -2.33 -14.48 -19.56
N THR A 872 -2.00 -15.73 -19.86
CA THR A 872 -3.00 -16.76 -20.14
C THR A 872 -3.31 -17.50 -18.83
N PRO A 873 -4.56 -17.45 -18.32
CA PRO A 873 -4.93 -18.17 -17.10
C PRO A 873 -4.93 -19.69 -17.33
N THR A 874 -4.78 -20.46 -16.25
CA THR A 874 -5.02 -21.90 -16.26
C THR A 874 -6.52 -22.18 -16.35
N THR A 875 -6.90 -23.34 -16.89
CA THR A 875 -8.30 -23.82 -16.84
C THR A 875 -8.83 -23.75 -15.40
N PRO A 876 -10.04 -23.20 -15.18
CA PRO A 876 -10.60 -23.06 -13.84
C PRO A 876 -10.90 -24.42 -13.23
N ILE A 877 -10.59 -24.61 -11.95
CA ILE A 877 -10.92 -25.82 -11.19
C ILE A 877 -12.05 -25.49 -10.22
N ASN A 878 -13.19 -26.16 -10.35
CA ASN A 878 -14.28 -26.07 -9.37
C ASN A 878 -13.91 -26.87 -8.12
N THR A 879 -13.70 -26.20 -6.99
CA THR A 879 -13.26 -26.85 -5.74
C THR A 879 -14.40 -27.06 -4.74
N ALA A 880 -15.52 -26.35 -4.88
CA ALA A 880 -16.73 -26.54 -4.09
C ALA A 880 -17.96 -25.96 -4.79
N THR A 881 -19.14 -26.53 -4.54
CA THR A 881 -20.40 -26.02 -5.07
C THR A 881 -21.49 -26.14 -4.01
N SER A 882 -22.18 -25.03 -3.77
CA SER A 882 -23.37 -24.97 -2.92
C SER A 882 -24.43 -24.16 -3.66
N GLY A 883 -25.52 -24.83 -4.05
CA GLY A 883 -26.57 -24.25 -4.90
C GLY A 883 -26.01 -23.61 -6.19
N ALA A 884 -26.21 -22.29 -6.35
CA ALA A 884 -25.72 -21.54 -7.50
C ALA A 884 -24.26 -21.07 -7.34
N LEU A 885 -23.76 -21.03 -6.09
CA LEU A 885 -22.44 -20.53 -5.75
C LEU A 885 -21.37 -21.60 -5.99
N LYS A 886 -20.25 -21.19 -6.61
CA LYS A 886 -19.12 -22.07 -6.94
C LYS A 886 -17.82 -21.45 -6.47
N ALA A 887 -16.94 -22.29 -5.94
CA ALA A 887 -15.57 -21.92 -5.63
C ALA A 887 -14.65 -22.32 -6.78
N TRP A 888 -13.87 -21.36 -7.28
CA TRP A 888 -12.97 -21.56 -8.40
C TRP A 888 -11.54 -21.27 -7.99
N MET A 889 -10.65 -22.19 -8.34
CA MET A 889 -9.21 -21.99 -8.30
C MET A 889 -8.70 -21.66 -9.70
N VAL A 890 -8.02 -20.52 -9.84
CA VAL A 890 -7.40 -20.04 -11.07
C VAL A 890 -5.99 -19.54 -10.78
N ASN A 891 -5.03 -19.87 -11.65
CA ASN A 891 -3.67 -19.35 -11.60
C ASN A 891 -3.29 -18.73 -12.95
N THR A 892 -2.21 -17.94 -12.97
CA THR A 892 -1.57 -17.56 -14.23
C THR A 892 -0.80 -18.75 -14.79
N GLY A 893 -1.23 -19.27 -15.96
CA GLY A 893 -0.63 -20.43 -16.59
C GLY A 893 0.62 -20.07 -17.39
N THR A 894 0.49 -19.16 -18.35
CA THR A 894 1.61 -18.70 -19.20
C THR A 894 1.71 -17.19 -19.17
N VAL A 895 2.93 -16.65 -19.08
CA VAL A 895 3.23 -15.23 -19.26
C VAL A 895 4.09 -15.07 -20.51
N ARG A 896 3.64 -14.27 -21.47
CA ARG A 896 4.38 -13.99 -22.71
C ARG A 896 4.69 -12.51 -22.81
N ASN A 897 5.97 -12.18 -22.84
CA ASN A 897 6.44 -10.82 -23.08
C ASN A 897 6.81 -10.63 -24.55
N TYR A 898 6.52 -9.46 -25.10
CA TYR A 898 6.82 -9.12 -26.48
C TYR A 898 7.16 -7.65 -26.61
N SER A 899 7.94 -7.32 -27.62
CA SER A 899 8.40 -5.96 -27.90
C SER A 899 8.58 -5.78 -29.41
N ARG A 900 8.29 -4.58 -29.90
CA ARG A 900 8.66 -4.17 -31.26
C ARG A 900 10.14 -3.80 -31.30
N THR A 901 10.74 -3.98 -32.46
CA THR A 901 12.02 -3.32 -32.75
C THR A 901 11.78 -1.80 -32.84
N THR A 902 12.82 -1.00 -32.59
CA THR A 902 12.69 0.47 -32.62
C THR A 902 12.18 1.01 -33.97
N GLN A 903 12.48 0.34 -35.09
CA GLN A 903 11.96 0.74 -36.41
C GLN A 903 10.43 0.49 -36.53
N GLU A 904 9.96 -0.68 -36.09
CA GLU A 904 8.53 -1.02 -36.14
C GLU A 904 7.68 -0.23 -35.10
N ALA A 905 8.30 0.23 -34.01
CA ALA A 905 7.67 1.07 -33.00
C ALA A 905 7.45 2.52 -33.46
N ASP A 906 8.29 2.99 -34.39
CA ASP A 906 8.19 4.31 -35.02
C ASP A 906 7.36 4.30 -36.32
N GLY A 907 6.83 3.14 -36.71
CA GLY A 907 5.96 2.99 -37.89
C GLY A 907 6.72 2.93 -39.22
N VAL A 908 7.99 2.52 -39.20
CA VAL A 908 8.87 2.34 -40.38
C VAL A 908 8.90 0.89 -40.84
#